data_AF-A0A660YZ50-F1
#
_entry.id   AF-A0A660YZ50-F1
#
_cell.length_a   1.000
_cell.length_b   1.000
_cell.length_c   1.000
_cell.angle_alpha   90.00
_cell.angle_beta   90.00
_cell.angle_gamma   90.00
#
_symmetry.space_group_name_H-M   'P 1'
#
loop_
_entity.id
_entity.type
_entity.pdbx_description
1 polymer ?
#
loop_
_entity_poly.entity_id
_entity_poly.type
_entity_poly.pdbx_seq_one_letter_code
_entity_poly.pdbx_strand_id
1 'polypeptide(L)'
;AFLPLFHTFGRWLEMIGSVFWGAEYAFMENPSVDTMILNMKLSKPTLFISIPKKWLQLYEYVSNRVDIEVDDHQIIREAVEESTGGSLKFGLSAAGYLPPDVFQFFQGYGIELMSGFGMTEATGGITMTPPGKYKPNSLGKALPGIEIKLGKDGEILIKGSYVMMGYFGSSREEIFLKDDWLPTGDIMKMDDAGFIEIVDRKKEIYKNIKGETIAPQKIENFFRDFESLKQVFLVGDHKPFNTVLLYPNYQEDESPVPGMDEQQKQEYFSSVIVTINKFLATFERILDFRIIERPFSDEQGELTPKGTYKRRVIEKNFNDIIESMYTREHTSIFVSETEVRIPNWFLREKGCLSRDIIADEGGISITKLNLSLKINPEQENKNIFRIGSYKYKSDSQYIDMQSLLTNPQLWIGNKEVIEFTGKSIIQWFRQQSISEHLMFHSCFEKVNISEDDRTSLSKKIASREFSIEALHTAYLLIQTENIEDCKLALSYIGNILSDETNHLYKLTLALISRPNISDVTELRREIFKTAISNVNPQQFSEIFLNFTRFDKALLDEEVINFISDKSKGDKNLDVIETSIKNIVEQPVDRIAQSISSLESFFHLITVYASHHPVTFKRIRRFVMRFSVFGKTPEVRVEAVKTLANLRNGLRDWLGKNQKFAVDAETGEEYGWKDVLTFEEGIDAEDRQRIKNAIVKTPVLREAIFLFSSGVVLRLDNVLPGGVWVSNLIAKNDKSIYRISVQTRFQGSFDITFHLNKNFPPGVVKEELKWLILAETNLK
;
A
#
# COMPACT_ATOMS: atom_id res chain seq x y z
N ALA A 1 58.20 11.36 18.73
CA ALA A 1 57.55 11.92 17.54
C ALA A 1 57.87 11.14 16.27
N PHE A 2 56.84 10.68 15.56
CA PHE A 2 56.96 10.13 14.20
C PHE A 2 55.97 10.80 13.23
N LEU A 3 55.13 11.72 13.73
CA LEU A 3 54.16 12.43 12.91
C LEU A 3 54.91 13.33 11.93
N PRO A 4 54.58 13.29 10.63
CA PRO A 4 55.28 14.11 9.65
C PRO A 4 55.10 15.60 9.92
N LEU A 5 56.18 16.36 9.84
CA LEU A 5 56.16 17.82 10.07
C LEU A 5 55.45 18.61 8.97
N PHE A 6 55.06 17.99 7.86
CA PHE A 6 54.14 18.61 6.91
C PHE A 6 52.66 18.52 7.35
N HIS A 7 52.34 17.70 8.35
CA HIS A 7 51.01 17.57 8.91
C HIS A 7 50.84 18.52 10.11
N THR A 8 49.70 19.22 10.20
CA THR A 8 49.45 20.21 11.26
C THR A 8 49.54 19.63 12.66
N PHE A 9 49.02 18.41 12.87
CA PHE A 9 49.09 17.71 14.15
C PHE A 9 50.54 17.50 14.66
N GLY A 10 51.45 17.03 13.80
CA GLY A 10 52.86 16.84 14.17
C GLY A 10 53.63 18.15 14.26
N ARG A 11 53.39 19.10 13.36
CA ARG A 11 54.10 20.38 13.34
C ARG A 11 53.67 21.32 14.45
N TRP A 12 52.38 21.63 14.52
CA TRP A 12 51.88 22.72 15.36
C TRP A 12 51.54 22.26 16.77
N LEU A 13 50.92 21.10 16.91
CA LEU A 13 50.53 20.62 18.25
C LEU A 13 51.67 19.88 18.94
N GLU A 14 52.31 18.91 18.25
CA GLU A 14 53.41 18.13 18.83
C GLU A 14 54.69 18.98 18.95
N MET A 15 55.35 19.31 17.83
CA MET A 15 56.68 19.93 17.84
C MET A 15 56.66 21.35 18.38
N ILE A 16 55.81 22.25 17.85
CA ILE A 16 55.75 23.63 18.33
C ILE A 16 55.19 23.69 19.76
N GLY A 17 54.26 22.80 20.14
CA GLY A 17 53.80 22.68 21.52
C GLY A 17 54.93 22.31 22.48
N SER A 18 55.75 21.30 22.13
CA SER A 18 56.94 20.94 22.90
C SER A 18 57.93 22.09 23.02
N VAL A 19 58.23 22.78 21.92
CA VAL A 19 59.14 23.96 21.93
C VAL A 19 58.57 25.08 22.80
N PHE A 20 57.27 25.37 22.69
CA PHE A 20 56.59 26.41 23.47
C PHE A 20 56.65 26.15 24.97
N TRP A 21 56.48 24.89 25.40
CA TRP A 21 56.56 24.49 26.80
C TRP A 21 58.00 24.21 27.29
N GLY A 22 59.01 24.39 26.43
CA GLY A 22 60.41 24.09 26.77
C GLY A 22 60.66 22.59 27.01
N ALA A 23 59.84 21.73 26.42
CA ALA A 23 59.97 20.28 26.49
C ALA A 23 60.98 19.77 25.44
N GLU A 24 61.61 18.63 25.76
CA GLU A 24 62.45 17.91 24.80
C GLU A 24 61.57 17.15 23.79
N TYR A 25 61.87 17.33 22.50
CA TYR A 25 61.14 16.69 21.40
C TYR A 25 61.99 15.58 20.77
N ALA A 26 61.69 14.32 21.12
CA ALA A 26 62.44 13.17 20.64
C ALA A 26 61.87 12.61 19.32
N PHE A 27 62.69 12.51 18.28
CA PHE A 27 62.31 11.88 17.01
C PHE A 27 62.42 10.36 17.09
N MET A 28 61.45 9.67 16.51
CA MET A 28 61.45 8.21 16.39
C MET A 28 62.11 7.83 15.07
N GLU A 29 63.00 6.84 15.10
CA GLU A 29 63.78 6.42 13.91
C GLU A 29 62.91 5.90 12.77
N ASN A 30 61.87 5.13 13.09
CA ASN A 30 60.90 4.59 12.14
C ASN A 30 59.55 4.37 12.85
N PRO A 31 58.44 4.20 12.09
CA PRO A 31 57.10 4.09 12.66
C PRO A 31 56.73 2.70 13.19
N SER A 32 57.65 1.76 13.38
CA SER A 32 57.32 0.43 13.93
C SER A 32 56.96 0.50 15.42
N VAL A 33 56.25 -0.51 15.93
CA VAL A 33 55.90 -0.61 17.36
C VAL A 33 57.13 -0.91 18.19
N ASP A 34 57.98 -1.84 17.75
CA ASP A 34 59.20 -2.20 18.49
C ASP A 34 60.13 -1.01 18.66
N THR A 35 60.34 -0.22 17.59
CA THR A 35 61.12 1.02 17.68
C THR A 35 60.45 2.07 18.57
N MET A 36 59.12 2.13 18.60
CA MET A 36 58.39 3.02 19.50
C MET A 36 58.64 2.64 20.97
N ILE A 37 58.48 1.36 21.33
CA ILE A 37 58.70 0.87 22.70
C ILE A 37 60.16 1.05 23.12
N LEU A 38 61.12 0.70 22.25
CA LEU A 38 62.54 0.93 22.52
C LEU A 38 62.85 2.40 22.78
N ASN A 39 62.32 3.31 21.95
CA ASN A 39 62.52 4.74 22.15
C ASN A 39 61.81 5.29 23.39
N MET A 40 60.63 4.77 23.75
CA MET A 40 59.97 5.10 25.01
C MET A 40 60.83 4.70 26.22
N LYS A 41 61.42 3.49 26.19
CA LYS A 41 62.34 3.02 27.25
C LYS A 41 63.61 3.88 27.37
N LEU A 42 64.13 4.35 26.24
CA LEU A 42 65.33 5.20 26.19
C LEU A 42 65.06 6.65 26.63
N SER A 43 64.04 7.29 26.05
CA SER A 43 63.73 8.71 26.27
C SER A 43 62.88 8.97 27.51
N LYS A 44 62.18 7.96 28.03
CA LYS A 44 61.27 8.03 29.19
C LYS A 44 60.33 9.23 29.10
N PRO A 45 59.48 9.30 28.05
CA PRO A 45 58.67 10.47 27.77
C PRO A 45 57.67 10.71 28.89
N THR A 46 57.38 11.98 29.20
CA THR A 46 56.32 12.38 30.15
C THR A 46 54.98 12.66 29.47
N LEU A 47 55.03 12.92 28.16
CA LEU A 47 53.90 13.21 27.30
C LEU A 47 54.02 12.41 26.01
N PHE A 48 52.92 11.79 25.58
CA PHE A 48 52.83 11.11 24.30
C PHE A 48 51.61 11.62 23.53
N ILE A 49 51.83 12.31 22.41
CA ILE A 49 50.76 12.78 21.52
C ILE A 49 50.80 11.92 20.26
N SER A 50 49.69 11.28 19.92
CA SER A 50 49.68 10.35 18.80
C SER A 50 48.28 10.11 18.21
N ILE A 51 48.25 9.33 17.14
CA ILE A 51 47.02 8.84 16.51
C ILE A 51 46.51 7.57 17.20
N PRO A 52 45.20 7.24 17.11
CA PRO A 52 44.62 6.05 17.73
C PRO A 52 45.38 4.76 17.47
N LYS A 53 45.85 4.56 16.23
CA LYS A 53 46.62 3.36 15.85
C LYS A 53 47.81 3.10 16.77
N LYS A 54 48.50 4.14 17.25
CA LYS A 54 49.66 3.97 18.13
C LYS A 54 49.29 3.66 19.56
N TRP A 55 48.20 4.23 20.04
CA TRP A 55 47.65 3.89 21.34
C TRP A 55 47.13 2.47 21.37
N LEU A 56 46.47 2.02 20.29
CA LEU A 56 46.06 0.61 20.11
C LEU A 56 47.26 -0.32 20.07
N GLN A 57 48.28 -0.02 19.25
CA GLN A 57 49.49 -0.84 19.19
C GLN A 57 50.22 -0.93 20.54
N LEU A 58 50.23 0.15 21.32
CA LEU A 58 50.80 0.15 22.67
C LEU A 58 49.94 -0.69 23.63
N TYR A 59 48.62 -0.60 23.53
CA TYR A 59 47.67 -1.41 24.29
C TYR A 59 47.83 -2.89 23.98
N GLU A 60 47.79 -3.27 22.70
CA GLU A 60 48.02 -4.64 22.21
C GLU A 60 49.37 -5.20 22.68
N TYR A 61 50.43 -4.39 22.63
CA TYR A 61 51.75 -4.80 23.12
C TYR A 61 51.73 -5.15 24.61
N VAL A 62 50.99 -4.40 25.43
CA VAL A 62 50.82 -4.69 26.85
C VAL A 62 49.94 -5.94 27.03
N SER A 63 48.79 -6.01 26.36
CA SER A 63 47.84 -7.13 26.46
C SER A 63 48.39 -8.46 25.96
N ASN A 64 49.41 -8.45 25.08
CA ASN A 64 50.10 -9.66 24.65
C ASN A 64 51.13 -10.17 25.68
N ARG A 65 51.51 -9.34 26.66
CA ARG A 65 52.47 -9.69 27.72
C ARG A 65 51.80 -10.09 29.04
N VAL A 66 50.60 -9.60 29.28
CA VAL A 66 49.82 -9.84 30.50
C VAL A 66 48.37 -10.04 30.12
N ASP A 67 47.68 -10.93 30.82
CA ASP A 67 46.23 -11.07 30.69
C ASP A 67 45.57 -9.92 31.45
N ILE A 68 45.09 -8.91 30.73
CA ILE A 68 44.52 -7.69 31.30
C ILE A 68 43.22 -7.91 32.10
N GLU A 69 42.57 -9.07 31.95
CA GLU A 69 41.35 -9.42 32.69
C GLU A 69 41.63 -10.28 33.93
N VAL A 70 42.72 -11.07 33.90
CA VAL A 70 43.01 -12.09 34.92
C VAL A 70 44.20 -11.74 35.82
N ASP A 71 45.23 -11.08 35.30
CA ASP A 71 46.46 -10.80 36.05
C ASP A 71 46.26 -9.71 37.12
N ASP A 72 47.10 -9.76 38.16
CA ASP A 72 47.09 -8.77 39.24
C ASP A 72 47.41 -7.35 38.70
N HIS A 73 46.69 -6.33 39.18
CA HIS A 73 46.90 -4.93 38.82
C HIS A 73 48.36 -4.46 38.97
N GLN A 74 49.13 -5.03 39.89
CA GLN A 74 50.56 -4.74 40.04
C GLN A 74 51.37 -5.23 38.83
N ILE A 75 51.08 -6.42 38.32
CA ILE A 75 51.76 -7.02 37.16
C ILE A 75 51.42 -6.21 35.89
N ILE A 76 50.15 -5.85 35.73
CA ILE A 76 49.71 -5.04 34.58
C ILE A 76 50.35 -3.65 34.64
N ARG A 77 50.42 -3.03 35.82
CA ARG A 77 51.12 -1.75 36.01
C ARG A 77 52.59 -1.84 35.60
N GLU A 78 53.31 -2.87 36.04
CA GLU A 78 54.71 -3.08 35.67
C GLU A 78 54.88 -3.24 34.16
N ALA A 79 53.97 -3.95 33.48
CA ALA A 79 53.98 -4.08 32.03
C ALA A 79 53.73 -2.75 31.31
N VAL A 80 52.79 -1.92 31.79
CA VAL A 80 52.54 -0.57 31.26
C VAL A 80 53.74 0.34 31.47
N GLU A 81 54.31 0.37 32.68
CA GLU A 81 55.48 1.18 33.00
C GLU A 81 56.69 0.77 32.16
N GLU A 82 56.95 -0.53 32.01
CA GLU A 82 58.05 -1.03 31.18
C GLU A 82 57.86 -0.63 29.71
N SER A 83 56.65 -0.76 29.17
CA SER A 83 56.35 -0.47 27.77
C SER A 83 56.40 1.03 27.44
N THR A 84 56.11 1.89 28.43
CA THR A 84 56.05 3.35 28.25
C THR A 84 57.30 4.08 28.76
N GLY A 85 58.28 3.37 29.32
CA GLY A 85 59.48 3.94 29.93
C GLY A 85 59.28 4.49 31.35
N GLY A 86 58.11 4.26 31.95
CA GLY A 86 57.81 4.47 33.37
C GLY A 86 57.59 5.93 33.80
N SER A 87 57.80 6.89 32.91
CA SER A 87 57.64 8.33 33.23
C SER A 87 56.45 8.98 32.53
N LEU A 88 55.70 8.23 31.72
CA LEU A 88 54.58 8.74 30.95
C LEU A 88 53.41 9.09 31.88
N LYS A 89 52.93 10.33 31.80
CA LYS A 89 51.84 10.84 32.64
C LYS A 89 50.64 11.34 31.84
N PHE A 90 50.90 11.89 30.65
CA PHE A 90 49.87 12.48 29.81
C PHE A 90 49.90 11.88 28.42
N GLY A 91 48.71 11.63 27.88
CA GLY A 91 48.51 11.17 26.53
C GLY A 91 47.49 12.02 25.78
N LEU A 92 47.67 12.17 24.48
CA LEU A 92 46.63 12.70 23.59
C LEU A 92 46.43 11.75 22.41
N SER A 93 45.19 11.36 22.17
CA SER A 93 44.76 10.64 20.98
C SER A 93 43.85 11.54 20.13
N ALA A 94 44.24 11.77 18.88
CA ALA A 94 43.46 12.59 17.94
C ALA A 94 43.64 12.12 16.49
N ALA A 95 42.91 12.75 15.56
CA ALA A 95 42.90 12.42 14.13
C ALA A 95 42.36 11.02 13.77
N GLY A 96 41.54 10.43 14.65
CA GLY A 96 40.76 9.22 14.39
C GLY A 96 39.98 8.77 15.63
N TYR A 97 39.26 7.65 15.50
CA TYR A 97 38.55 7.01 16.62
C TYR A 97 39.48 6.09 17.41
N LEU A 98 39.46 6.22 18.73
CA LEU A 98 40.06 5.29 19.69
C LEU A 98 38.93 4.80 20.62
N PRO A 99 38.77 3.49 20.86
CA PRO A 99 37.65 3.03 21.65
C PRO A 99 37.82 3.41 23.15
N PRO A 100 36.70 3.62 23.89
CA PRO A 100 36.74 4.15 25.26
C PRO A 100 37.46 3.28 26.29
N ASP A 101 37.46 1.96 26.08
CA ASP A 101 38.17 0.97 26.88
C ASP A 101 39.68 1.24 26.91
N VAL A 102 40.29 1.61 25.78
CA VAL A 102 41.72 1.94 25.72
C VAL A 102 42.03 3.21 26.50
N PHE A 103 41.17 4.23 26.44
CA PHE A 103 41.31 5.43 27.28
C PHE A 103 41.29 5.07 28.76
N GLN A 104 40.29 4.29 29.17
CA GLN A 104 40.09 3.88 30.55
C GLN A 104 41.21 2.99 31.06
N PHE A 105 41.74 2.10 30.22
CA PHE A 105 42.88 1.24 30.53
C PHE A 105 44.10 2.06 30.94
N PHE A 106 44.56 2.98 30.08
CA PHE A 106 45.74 3.79 30.39
C PHE A 106 45.52 4.72 31.59
N GLN A 107 44.32 5.28 31.74
CA GLN A 107 43.94 6.09 32.91
C GLN A 107 43.97 5.27 34.20
N GLY A 108 43.51 4.02 34.17
CA GLY A 108 43.55 3.08 35.29
C GLY A 108 44.98 2.78 35.78
N TYR A 109 45.96 2.88 34.88
CA TYR A 109 47.38 2.68 35.19
C TYR A 109 48.20 3.98 35.23
N GLY A 110 47.55 5.12 35.50
CA GLY A 110 48.23 6.37 35.85
C GLY A 110 48.65 7.25 34.67
N ILE A 111 48.20 6.94 33.45
CA ILE A 111 48.42 7.76 32.26
C ILE A 111 47.12 8.47 31.88
N GLU A 112 47.08 9.79 32.06
CA GLU A 112 45.92 10.61 31.71
C GLU A 112 45.83 10.76 30.19
N LEU A 113 45.17 9.79 29.54
CA LEU A 113 44.93 9.79 28.10
C LEU A 113 43.69 10.63 27.76
N MET A 114 43.89 11.67 26.96
CA MET A 114 42.86 12.62 26.54
C MET A 114 42.47 12.40 25.07
N SER A 115 41.20 12.67 24.75
CA SER A 115 40.68 12.69 23.38
C SER A 115 40.77 14.11 22.82
N GLY A 116 41.05 14.24 21.53
CA GLY A 116 41.08 15.53 20.85
C GLY A 116 40.57 15.45 19.41
N PHE A 117 39.99 16.55 18.95
CA PHE A 117 39.55 16.71 17.57
C PHE A 117 40.06 18.02 16.99
N GLY A 118 40.45 17.97 15.73
CA GLY A 118 40.94 19.13 15.00
C GLY A 118 41.08 18.85 13.50
N MET A 119 41.31 19.93 12.76
CA MET A 119 41.47 19.91 11.30
C MET A 119 42.55 20.91 10.88
N THR A 120 43.01 20.81 9.63
CA THR A 120 44.06 21.70 9.09
C THR A 120 43.64 23.16 9.13
N GLU A 121 42.38 23.42 8.83
CA GLU A 121 41.73 24.72 8.75
C GLU A 121 41.61 25.41 10.12
N ALA A 122 41.86 24.68 11.22
CA ALA A 122 41.91 25.18 12.58
C ALA A 122 43.26 24.90 13.26
N THR A 123 44.35 24.86 12.46
CA THR A 123 45.73 24.66 12.94
C THR A 123 45.91 23.38 13.77
N GLY A 124 45.07 22.37 13.55
CA GLY A 124 45.20 21.03 14.11
C GLY A 124 44.45 20.77 15.42
N GLY A 125 43.87 21.77 16.09
CA GLY A 125 43.15 21.57 17.36
C GLY A 125 41.90 22.42 17.50
N ILE A 126 40.75 21.78 17.70
CA ILE A 126 39.45 22.46 17.91
C ILE A 126 38.92 22.13 19.32
N THR A 127 38.92 20.85 19.68
CA THR A 127 38.47 20.38 20.99
C THR A 127 39.47 19.43 21.62
N MET A 128 39.47 19.41 22.95
CA MET A 128 40.27 18.47 23.73
C MET A 128 39.58 18.17 25.05
N THR A 129 39.70 16.92 25.51
CA THR A 129 39.26 16.51 26.83
C THR A 129 40.09 17.26 27.89
N PRO A 130 39.45 17.99 28.82
CA PRO A 130 40.19 18.55 29.95
C PRO A 130 40.80 17.42 30.80
N PRO A 131 42.04 17.55 31.30
CA PRO A 131 42.66 16.53 32.15
C PRO A 131 41.75 16.12 33.32
N GLY A 132 41.61 14.81 33.52
CA GLY A 132 40.79 14.18 34.56
C GLY A 132 39.28 14.21 34.30
N LYS A 133 38.84 14.65 33.11
CA LYS A 133 37.42 14.80 32.76
C LYS A 133 37.03 14.06 31.48
N TYR A 134 37.69 12.95 31.20
CA TYR A 134 37.31 12.09 30.08
C TYR A 134 35.87 11.60 30.22
N LYS A 135 35.13 11.63 29.11
CA LYS A 135 33.82 11.01 28.96
C LYS A 135 33.89 10.04 27.77
N PRO A 136 33.35 8.82 27.90
CA PRO A 136 33.26 7.89 26.78
C PRO A 136 32.69 8.55 25.52
N ASN A 137 33.30 8.29 24.38
CA ASN A 137 32.95 8.81 23.05
C ASN A 137 33.09 10.33 22.87
N SER A 138 33.47 11.08 23.91
CA SER A 138 33.64 12.52 23.78
C SER A 138 34.98 12.91 23.16
N LEU A 139 34.94 13.93 22.31
CA LEU A 139 36.10 14.66 21.78
C LEU A 139 36.56 15.80 22.70
N GLY A 140 35.89 15.98 23.84
CA GLY A 140 36.19 17.01 24.82
C GLY A 140 35.47 18.33 24.55
N LYS A 141 36.09 19.43 25.01
CA LYS A 141 35.52 20.79 24.94
C LYS A 141 36.32 21.68 24.00
N ALA A 142 35.71 22.77 23.56
CA ALA A 142 36.40 23.81 22.79
C ALA A 142 37.71 24.24 23.45
N LEU A 143 38.79 24.29 22.67
CA LEU A 143 40.09 24.80 23.11
C LEU A 143 40.04 26.34 23.29
N PRO A 144 40.95 26.91 24.10
CA PRO A 144 41.02 28.36 24.26
C PRO A 144 41.27 29.07 22.92
N GLY A 145 40.47 30.08 22.60
CA GLY A 145 40.62 30.88 21.37
C GLY A 145 39.80 30.41 20.17
N ILE A 146 38.97 29.37 20.35
CA ILE A 146 37.96 28.95 19.36
C ILE A 146 36.56 28.94 19.97
N GLU A 147 35.62 29.52 19.25
CA GLU A 147 34.18 29.48 19.50
C GLU A 147 33.55 28.38 18.65
N ILE A 148 32.56 27.70 19.23
CA ILE A 148 31.88 26.57 18.61
C ILE A 148 30.36 26.77 18.73
N LYS A 149 29.63 26.47 17.67
CA LYS A 149 28.17 26.34 17.70
C LYS A 149 27.68 25.22 16.78
N LEU A 150 26.47 24.71 17.02
CA LEU A 150 25.82 23.75 16.13
C LEU A 150 24.94 24.46 15.11
N GLY A 151 25.06 24.06 13.83
CA GLY A 151 24.16 24.40 12.75
C GLY A 151 22.80 23.70 12.88
N LYS A 152 21.85 24.09 12.03
CA LYS A 152 20.48 23.52 12.06
C LYS A 152 20.43 22.02 11.78
N ASP A 153 21.40 21.53 11.02
CA ASP A 153 21.60 20.13 10.63
C ASP A 153 22.53 19.36 11.58
N GLY A 154 22.97 19.99 12.67
CA GLY A 154 23.92 19.40 13.61
C GLY A 154 25.39 19.52 13.18
N GLU A 155 25.70 20.22 12.08
CA GLU A 155 27.08 20.51 11.70
C GLU A 155 27.74 21.43 12.73
N ILE A 156 28.96 21.10 13.15
CA ILE A 156 29.74 21.99 14.02
C ILE A 156 30.33 23.13 13.19
N LEU A 157 30.10 24.36 13.65
CA LEU A 157 30.62 25.59 13.06
C LEU A 157 31.65 26.18 14.01
N ILE A 158 32.79 26.60 13.48
CA ILE A 158 33.90 27.12 14.28
C ILE A 158 34.30 28.53 13.86
N LYS A 159 34.75 29.33 14.82
CA LYS A 159 35.30 30.68 14.61
C LYS A 159 36.37 30.94 15.66
N GLY A 160 37.51 31.52 15.30
CA GLY A 160 38.56 31.75 16.30
C GLY A 160 39.87 32.29 15.74
N SER A 161 40.79 32.61 16.66
CA SER A 161 42.05 33.31 16.36
C SER A 161 43.02 32.50 15.50
N TYR A 162 42.89 31.17 15.49
CA TYR A 162 43.71 30.24 14.71
C TYR A 162 42.89 29.42 13.72
N VAL A 163 41.67 29.88 13.38
CA VAL A 163 40.96 29.40 12.19
C VAL A 163 41.57 30.09 10.96
N MET A 164 41.74 29.33 9.87
CA MET A 164 42.39 29.79 8.65
C MET A 164 41.73 31.06 8.08
N MET A 165 42.44 31.76 7.20
CA MET A 165 41.88 32.90 6.46
C MET A 165 41.12 32.48 5.19
N GLY A 166 41.36 31.27 4.69
CA GLY A 166 40.81 30.73 3.44
C GLY A 166 41.85 29.89 2.70
N TYR A 167 41.43 29.22 1.63
CA TYR A 167 42.33 28.50 0.74
C TYR A 167 42.95 29.44 -0.30
N PHE A 168 44.19 29.17 -0.68
CA PHE A 168 44.87 29.95 -1.72
C PHE A 168 44.13 29.82 -3.06
N GLY A 169 43.66 30.95 -3.60
CA GLY A 169 42.94 31.01 -4.88
C GLY A 169 41.41 30.87 -4.79
N SER A 170 40.84 30.74 -3.59
CA SER A 170 39.38 30.71 -3.37
C SER A 170 38.87 32.03 -2.78
N SER A 171 37.63 32.40 -3.10
CA SER A 171 36.97 33.53 -2.44
C SER A 171 36.58 33.16 -1.01
N ARG A 172 36.44 34.16 -0.13
CA ARG A 172 36.15 33.92 1.30
C ARG A 172 34.70 33.46 1.48
N GLU A 173 33.81 33.95 0.63
CA GLU A 173 32.38 33.65 0.60
C GLU A 173 32.09 32.18 0.22
N GLU A 174 33.03 31.51 -0.46
CA GLU A 174 32.93 30.07 -0.76
C GLU A 174 33.18 29.17 0.45
N ILE A 175 33.85 29.70 1.48
CA ILE A 175 34.41 28.90 2.57
C ILE A 175 33.73 29.20 3.89
N PHE A 176 33.41 30.47 4.16
CA PHE A 176 32.82 30.91 5.43
C PHE A 176 31.35 31.26 5.28
N LEU A 177 30.57 30.94 6.31
CA LEU A 177 29.20 31.43 6.46
C LEU A 177 29.21 32.88 6.97
N LYS A 178 28.01 33.48 7.04
CA LYS A 178 27.81 34.81 7.63
C LYS A 178 28.45 34.90 9.02
N ASP A 179 29.07 36.04 9.32
CA ASP A 179 29.78 36.35 10.57
C ASP A 179 31.07 35.52 10.80
N ASP A 180 31.75 35.10 9.73
CA ASP A 180 33.05 34.39 9.75
C ASP A 180 33.02 33.00 10.42
N TRP A 181 31.90 32.29 10.34
CA TRP A 181 31.81 30.91 10.82
C TRP A 181 32.27 29.94 9.74
N LEU A 182 33.26 29.11 10.05
CA LEU A 182 33.73 28.03 9.19
C LEU A 182 32.91 26.75 9.45
N PRO A 183 32.18 26.22 8.46
CA PRO A 183 31.60 24.89 8.55
C PRO A 183 32.70 23.82 8.49
N THR A 184 32.77 22.91 9.48
CA THR A 184 33.83 21.89 9.48
C THR A 184 33.53 20.72 8.55
N GLY A 185 32.26 20.53 8.17
CA GLY A 185 31.83 19.32 7.47
C GLY A 185 31.64 18.12 8.38
N ASP A 186 31.61 18.29 9.71
CA ASP A 186 31.37 17.20 10.67
C ASP A 186 30.07 17.46 11.45
N ILE A 187 29.19 16.46 11.49
CA ILE A 187 27.96 16.46 12.28
C ILE A 187 28.30 15.96 13.68
N MET A 188 27.93 16.74 14.70
CA MET A 188 28.27 16.46 16.09
C MET A 188 27.10 16.75 17.03
N LYS A 189 27.17 16.21 18.25
CA LYS A 189 26.30 16.58 19.36
C LYS A 189 27.12 17.29 20.43
N MET A 190 26.50 18.26 21.10
CA MET A 190 27.11 18.98 22.20
C MET A 190 26.20 18.89 23.43
N ASP A 191 26.75 18.44 24.55
CA ASP A 191 26.02 18.36 25.82
C ASP A 191 25.97 19.71 26.55
N ASP A 192 25.13 19.80 27.59
CA ASP A 192 24.95 21.04 28.38
C ASP A 192 26.24 21.50 29.09
N ALA A 193 27.20 20.59 29.28
CA ALA A 193 28.51 20.91 29.85
C ALA A 193 29.54 21.31 28.78
N GLY A 194 29.16 21.36 27.49
CA GLY A 194 30.01 21.73 26.36
C GLY A 194 30.95 20.63 25.87
N PHE A 195 30.70 19.37 26.23
CA PHE A 195 31.40 18.22 25.65
C PHE A 195 30.80 17.86 24.30
N ILE A 196 31.68 17.55 23.35
CA ILE A 196 31.31 17.28 21.97
C ILE A 196 31.51 15.79 21.67
N GLU A 197 30.57 15.22 20.93
CA GLU A 197 30.60 13.83 20.45
C GLU A 197 30.39 13.84 18.94
N ILE A 198 31.25 13.12 18.20
CA ILE A 198 31.14 13.03 16.75
C ILE A 198 29.99 12.10 16.36
N VAL A 199 29.14 12.55 15.44
CA VAL A 199 28.12 11.70 14.82
C VAL A 199 28.67 11.14 13.52
N ASP A 200 29.08 11.99 12.56
CA ASP A 200 29.74 11.57 11.31
C ASP A 200 30.24 12.78 10.46
N ARG A 201 30.83 12.57 9.27
CA ARG A 201 31.23 13.59 8.28
C ARG A 201 30.17 13.86 7.21
N LYS A 202 29.74 15.12 7.09
CA LYS A 202 28.73 15.63 6.14
C LYS A 202 28.97 15.28 4.66
N LYS A 203 30.22 15.06 4.23
CA LYS A 203 30.58 14.65 2.85
C LYS A 203 30.68 13.14 2.62
N GLU A 204 30.80 12.35 3.68
CA GLU A 204 30.92 10.88 3.59
C GLU A 204 29.59 10.17 3.89
N ILE A 205 28.64 10.90 4.44
CA ILE A 205 27.25 10.48 4.56
C ILE A 205 26.58 10.58 3.19
N TYR A 206 25.95 9.52 2.73
CA TYR A 206 25.09 9.56 1.55
C TYR A 206 23.62 9.47 1.93
N LYS A 207 22.77 9.91 0.98
CA LYS A 207 21.34 9.63 1.03
C LYS A 207 20.99 8.58 -0.01
N ASN A 208 20.37 7.50 0.44
CA ASN A 208 19.84 6.50 -0.48
C ASN A 208 18.62 7.07 -1.23
N ILE A 209 18.07 6.33 -2.21
CA ILE A 209 16.91 6.78 -3.00
C ILE A 209 15.67 7.08 -2.12
N LYS A 210 15.58 6.47 -0.93
CA LYS A 210 14.49 6.67 0.03
C LYS A 210 14.67 7.92 0.91
N GLY A 211 15.76 8.67 0.73
CA GLY A 211 16.08 9.86 1.51
C GLY A 211 16.65 9.56 2.90
N GLU A 212 16.90 8.28 3.21
CA GLU A 212 17.52 7.85 4.46
C GLU A 212 19.00 8.21 4.42
N THR A 213 19.54 8.64 5.55
CA THR A 213 20.90 9.18 5.68
C THR A 213 21.80 8.10 6.27
N ILE A 214 22.77 7.59 5.49
CA ILE A 214 23.63 6.48 5.88
C ILE A 214 25.07 6.97 6.07
N ALA A 215 25.67 6.52 7.17
CA ALA A 215 27.06 6.71 7.57
C ALA A 215 27.90 5.49 7.17
N PRO A 216 28.64 5.49 6.04
CA PRO A 216 29.26 4.27 5.52
C PRO A 216 30.40 3.78 6.41
N GLN A 217 31.21 4.70 6.94
CA GLN A 217 32.33 4.36 7.81
C GLN A 217 31.87 3.72 9.12
N LYS A 218 30.72 4.15 9.66
CA LYS A 218 30.10 3.51 10.83
C LYS A 218 29.88 2.02 10.57
N ILE A 219 29.36 1.68 9.39
CA ILE A 219 29.05 0.30 9.02
C ILE A 219 30.33 -0.49 8.70
N GLU A 220 31.25 0.10 7.93
CA GLU A 220 32.55 -0.50 7.58
C GLU A 220 33.41 -0.79 8.82
N ASN A 221 33.32 0.03 9.87
CA ASN A 221 34.09 -0.18 11.10
C ASN A 221 33.68 -1.46 11.85
N PHE A 222 32.42 -1.93 11.75
CA PHE A 222 32.02 -3.20 12.35
C PHE A 222 32.71 -4.42 11.74
N PHE A 223 33.31 -4.28 10.55
CA PHE A 223 34.06 -5.35 9.92
C PHE A 223 35.53 -5.37 10.33
N ARG A 224 36.05 -4.33 10.98
CA ARG A 224 37.48 -4.23 11.34
C ARG A 224 37.90 -5.28 12.37
N ASP A 225 36.98 -5.72 13.20
CA ASP A 225 37.25 -6.71 14.26
C ASP A 225 37.29 -8.15 13.71
N PHE A 226 37.04 -8.34 12.42
CA PHE A 226 37.12 -9.65 11.77
C PHE A 226 38.46 -9.81 11.05
N GLU A 227 39.38 -10.59 11.63
CA GLU A 227 40.72 -10.87 11.08
C GLU A 227 40.68 -11.53 9.68
N SER A 228 39.53 -12.13 9.34
CA SER A 228 39.22 -12.72 8.04
C SER A 228 39.05 -11.70 6.90
N LEU A 229 38.93 -10.40 7.19
CA LEU A 229 38.75 -9.34 6.20
C LEU A 229 39.93 -8.38 6.17
N LYS A 230 40.47 -8.16 4.97
CA LYS A 230 41.52 -7.18 4.75
C LYS A 230 40.97 -5.81 4.36
N GLN A 231 39.91 -5.77 3.55
CA GLN A 231 39.23 -4.53 3.18
C GLN A 231 37.72 -4.74 3.03
N VAL A 232 36.97 -3.69 3.35
CA VAL A 232 35.51 -3.65 3.24
C VAL A 232 35.10 -2.33 2.62
N PHE A 233 34.12 -2.33 1.72
CA PHE A 233 33.61 -1.11 1.14
C PHE A 233 32.08 -1.16 1.03
N LEU A 234 31.42 -0.27 1.76
CA LEU A 234 29.96 -0.15 1.71
C LEU A 234 29.54 0.64 0.48
N VAL A 235 28.58 0.08 -0.25
CA VAL A 235 27.94 0.67 -1.41
C VAL A 235 26.48 0.94 -1.08
N GLY A 236 25.99 2.13 -1.38
CA GLY A 236 24.57 2.45 -1.19
C GLY A 236 24.17 3.88 -1.59
N ASP A 237 25.14 4.73 -1.97
CA ASP A 237 24.87 6.08 -2.44
C ASP A 237 24.00 6.05 -3.70
N HIS A 238 22.88 6.78 -3.68
CA HIS A 238 21.86 6.75 -4.73
C HIS A 238 21.38 5.35 -5.14
N LYS A 239 21.52 4.34 -4.27
CA LYS A 239 20.98 3.00 -4.46
C LYS A 239 19.70 2.80 -3.64
N PRO A 240 18.86 1.82 -3.98
CA PRO A 240 17.65 1.53 -3.21
C PRO A 240 17.96 0.95 -1.81
N PHE A 241 19.19 0.45 -1.61
CA PHE A 241 19.62 -0.23 -0.39
C PHE A 241 21.14 -0.47 -0.34
N ASN A 242 21.67 -0.93 0.80
CA ASN A 242 23.11 -1.10 1.02
C ASN A 242 23.63 -2.50 0.65
N THR A 243 24.78 -2.55 -0.01
CA THR A 243 25.54 -3.76 -0.34
C THR A 243 27.00 -3.56 0.05
N VAL A 244 27.81 -4.62 0.09
CA VAL A 244 29.23 -4.48 0.47
C VAL A 244 30.18 -5.25 -0.45
N LEU A 245 31.33 -4.66 -0.74
CA LEU A 245 32.45 -5.34 -1.38
C LEU A 245 33.43 -5.79 -0.30
N LEU A 246 33.81 -7.06 -0.32
CA LEU A 246 34.70 -7.68 0.67
C LEU A 246 35.97 -8.16 0.00
N TYR A 247 37.13 -7.75 0.50
CA TYR A 247 38.41 -8.37 0.16
C TYR A 247 38.90 -9.20 1.35
N PRO A 248 38.91 -10.54 1.24
CA PRO A 248 39.34 -11.43 2.32
C PRO A 248 40.82 -11.22 2.68
N ASN A 249 41.15 -11.50 3.94
CA ASN A 249 42.54 -11.63 4.36
C ASN A 249 43.06 -13.03 4.03
N TYR A 250 44.04 -13.12 3.13
CA TYR A 250 44.65 -14.38 2.69
C TYR A 250 45.97 -14.71 3.40
N GLN A 251 46.32 -14.00 4.47
CA GLN A 251 47.52 -14.30 5.26
C GLN A 251 47.26 -15.47 6.20
N GLU A 252 48.03 -16.55 6.06
CA GLU A 252 47.84 -17.86 6.73
C GLU A 252 47.94 -17.79 8.26
N ASP A 253 48.71 -16.85 8.80
CA ASP A 253 48.94 -16.74 10.25
C ASP A 253 47.83 -15.97 11.01
N GLU A 254 46.95 -15.26 10.30
CA GLU A 254 46.01 -14.28 10.89
C GLU A 254 44.56 -14.46 10.42
N SER A 255 44.24 -15.45 9.58
CA SER A 255 42.92 -15.54 8.97
C SER A 255 42.45 -16.99 8.85
N PRO A 256 41.16 -17.30 9.08
CA PRO A 256 40.60 -18.61 8.80
C PRO A 256 40.34 -18.85 7.30
N VAL A 257 40.49 -17.83 6.45
CA VAL A 257 40.16 -17.88 5.02
C VAL A 257 41.11 -18.76 4.20
N PRO A 258 42.45 -18.76 4.43
CA PRO A 258 43.36 -19.65 3.73
C PRO A 258 42.99 -21.13 3.97
N GLY A 259 42.73 -21.85 2.88
CA GLY A 259 42.24 -23.24 2.91
C GLY A 259 40.73 -23.41 2.67
N MET A 260 39.95 -22.33 2.69
CA MET A 260 38.54 -22.36 2.28
C MET A 260 38.40 -22.34 0.76
N ASP A 261 37.51 -23.17 0.21
CA ASP A 261 37.06 -23.03 -1.17
C ASP A 261 36.10 -21.82 -1.34
N GLU A 262 35.75 -21.48 -2.59
CA GLU A 262 34.89 -20.32 -2.87
C GLU A 262 33.50 -20.42 -2.21
N GLN A 263 32.95 -21.63 -2.07
CA GLN A 263 31.65 -21.83 -1.42
C GLN A 263 31.76 -21.59 0.09
N GLN A 264 32.81 -22.13 0.72
CA GLN A 264 33.09 -21.97 2.14
C GLN A 264 33.36 -20.50 2.51
N LYS A 265 34.13 -19.77 1.67
CA LYS A 265 34.32 -18.31 1.85
C LYS A 265 32.99 -17.56 1.80
N GLN A 266 32.15 -17.89 0.81
CA GLN A 266 30.85 -17.24 0.64
C GLN A 266 29.91 -17.53 1.83
N GLU A 267 29.92 -18.73 2.39
CA GLU A 267 29.15 -19.10 3.59
C GLU A 267 29.67 -18.40 4.85
N TYR A 268 30.98 -18.35 5.02
CA TYR A 268 31.63 -17.68 6.13
C TYR A 268 31.32 -16.17 6.15
N PHE A 269 31.57 -15.46 5.05
CA PHE A 269 31.28 -14.01 4.99
C PHE A 269 29.78 -13.71 5.07
N SER A 270 28.93 -14.59 4.56
CA SER A 270 27.48 -14.47 4.79
C SER A 270 27.12 -14.46 6.28
N SER A 271 27.81 -15.26 7.10
CA SER A 271 27.58 -15.32 8.55
C SER A 271 28.10 -14.06 9.27
N VAL A 272 29.21 -13.50 8.79
CA VAL A 272 29.74 -12.20 9.24
C VAL A 272 28.73 -11.08 8.97
N ILE A 273 28.17 -11.01 7.76
CA ILE A 273 27.16 -10.00 7.38
C ILE A 273 25.90 -10.10 8.25
N VAL A 274 25.40 -11.32 8.48
CA VAL A 274 24.23 -11.55 9.34
C VAL A 274 24.50 -11.08 10.77
N THR A 275 25.71 -11.30 11.28
CA THR A 275 26.10 -10.86 12.62
C THR A 275 26.12 -9.34 12.71
N ILE A 276 26.73 -8.66 11.73
CA ILE A 276 26.80 -7.20 11.69
C ILE A 276 25.41 -6.57 11.55
N ASN A 277 24.54 -7.13 10.70
CA ASN A 277 23.17 -6.64 10.51
C ASN A 277 22.31 -6.62 11.78
N LYS A 278 22.67 -7.37 12.82
CA LYS A 278 21.99 -7.31 14.14
C LYS A 278 22.22 -5.98 14.86
N PHE A 279 23.33 -5.31 14.58
CA PHE A 279 23.70 -4.03 15.18
C PHE A 279 23.29 -2.81 14.35
N LEU A 280 22.75 -3.04 13.14
CA LEU A 280 22.36 -2.00 12.20
C LEU A 280 20.85 -1.73 12.24
N ALA A 281 20.47 -0.46 12.11
CA ALA A 281 19.07 -0.09 11.89
C ALA A 281 18.55 -0.69 10.58
N THR A 282 17.23 -0.89 10.43
CA THR A 282 16.63 -1.55 9.26
C THR A 282 17.09 -0.94 7.92
N PHE A 283 17.24 0.39 7.86
CA PHE A 283 17.69 1.11 6.66
C PHE A 283 19.21 1.08 6.44
N GLU A 284 19.99 0.72 7.46
CA GLU A 284 21.45 0.58 7.39
C GLU A 284 21.88 -0.83 6.95
N ARG A 285 20.99 -1.83 7.07
CA ARG A 285 21.31 -3.25 6.83
C ARG A 285 21.84 -3.51 5.43
N ILE A 286 22.85 -4.38 5.38
CA ILE A 286 23.51 -4.87 4.17
C ILE A 286 22.74 -6.05 3.62
N LEU A 287 22.54 -6.06 2.31
CA LEU A 287 21.58 -6.94 1.66
C LEU A 287 22.15 -7.92 0.68
N ASP A 288 23.27 -7.56 0.07
CA ASP A 288 24.06 -8.42 -0.79
C ASP A 288 25.53 -8.04 -0.61
N PHE A 289 26.41 -8.98 -0.93
CA PHE A 289 27.85 -8.74 -0.91
C PHE A 289 28.54 -9.46 -2.06
N ARG A 290 29.70 -8.94 -2.46
CA ARG A 290 30.59 -9.63 -3.39
C ARG A 290 31.99 -9.68 -2.79
N ILE A 291 32.60 -10.87 -2.91
CA ILE A 291 34.02 -11.05 -2.66
C ILE A 291 34.74 -10.52 -3.90
N ILE A 292 35.60 -9.53 -3.74
CA ILE A 292 36.38 -8.94 -4.83
C ILE A 292 37.71 -9.68 -4.99
N GLU A 293 38.17 -9.83 -6.24
CA GLU A 293 39.37 -10.61 -6.56
C GLU A 293 40.68 -9.88 -6.20
N ARG A 294 40.64 -8.55 -6.12
CA ARG A 294 41.80 -7.70 -5.80
C ARG A 294 41.47 -6.68 -4.70
N PRO A 295 42.48 -6.23 -3.92
CA PRO A 295 42.29 -5.12 -3.00
C PRO A 295 42.16 -3.78 -3.75
N PHE A 296 41.63 -2.78 -3.06
CA PHE A 296 41.69 -1.39 -3.47
C PHE A 296 43.13 -0.89 -3.45
N SER A 297 43.56 -0.16 -4.49
CA SER A 297 44.96 0.25 -4.63
C SER A 297 45.15 1.76 -4.84
N ASP A 298 46.31 2.25 -4.38
CA ASP A 298 46.75 3.62 -4.65
C ASP A 298 47.06 3.84 -6.14
N GLU A 299 47.60 2.82 -6.83
CA GLU A 299 47.95 2.86 -8.26
C GLU A 299 46.74 3.14 -9.16
N GLN A 300 45.57 2.59 -8.81
CA GLN A 300 44.32 2.84 -9.53
C GLN A 300 43.57 4.08 -9.02
N GLY A 301 44.20 4.84 -8.11
CA GLY A 301 43.64 6.06 -7.55
C GLY A 301 42.43 5.84 -6.65
N GLU A 302 42.22 4.60 -6.17
CA GLU A 302 41.08 4.20 -5.33
C GLU A 302 41.29 4.57 -3.86
N LEU A 303 42.55 4.74 -3.48
CA LEU A 303 42.97 5.16 -2.15
C LEU A 303 43.57 6.57 -2.18
N THR A 304 43.42 7.27 -1.06
CA THR A 304 44.13 8.52 -0.77
C THR A 304 45.56 8.22 -0.32
N PRO A 305 46.49 9.20 -0.33
CA PRO A 305 47.84 9.01 0.22
C PRO A 305 47.88 8.57 1.70
N LYS A 306 46.75 8.66 2.42
CA LYS A 306 46.57 8.20 3.80
C LYS A 306 45.92 6.80 3.91
N GLY A 307 45.69 6.11 2.80
CA GLY A 307 45.04 4.79 2.75
C GLY A 307 43.52 4.81 2.95
N THR A 308 42.87 5.97 2.95
CA THR A 308 41.39 6.09 3.01
C THR A 308 40.74 6.00 1.63
N TYR A 309 39.50 5.50 1.56
CA TYR A 309 38.78 5.24 0.31
C TYR A 309 38.38 6.52 -0.44
N LYS A 310 38.66 6.57 -1.74
CA LYS A 310 38.05 7.51 -2.68
C LYS A 310 36.79 6.88 -3.27
N ARG A 311 35.68 6.95 -2.52
CA ARG A 311 34.42 6.23 -2.82
C ARG A 311 33.96 6.33 -4.26
N ARG A 312 33.88 7.54 -4.82
CA ARG A 312 33.46 7.77 -6.21
C ARG A 312 34.33 7.06 -7.25
N VAL A 313 35.63 6.91 -6.99
CA VAL A 313 36.57 6.24 -7.90
C VAL A 313 36.40 4.73 -7.79
N ILE A 314 36.26 4.20 -6.56
CA ILE A 314 35.98 2.79 -6.31
C ILE A 314 34.66 2.38 -6.95
N GLU A 315 33.58 3.14 -6.74
CA GLU A 315 32.27 2.87 -7.33
C GLU A 315 32.32 2.84 -8.86
N LYS A 316 33.11 3.73 -9.46
CA LYS A 316 33.33 3.74 -10.91
C LYS A 316 34.12 2.52 -11.39
N ASN A 317 35.22 2.18 -10.72
CA ASN A 317 36.11 1.09 -11.13
C ASN A 317 35.49 -0.30 -10.92
N PHE A 318 34.61 -0.44 -9.92
CA PHE A 318 33.91 -1.68 -9.59
C PHE A 318 32.44 -1.66 -10.07
N ASN A 319 32.08 -0.76 -10.99
CA ASN A 319 30.69 -0.54 -11.38
C ASN A 319 30.00 -1.82 -11.85
N ASP A 320 30.66 -2.66 -12.66
CA ASP A 320 30.07 -3.89 -13.19
C ASP A 320 29.70 -4.88 -12.07
N ILE A 321 30.59 -5.03 -11.08
CA ILE A 321 30.35 -5.87 -9.90
C ILE A 321 29.24 -5.27 -9.04
N ILE A 322 29.26 -3.95 -8.86
CA ILE A 322 28.24 -3.21 -8.11
C ILE A 322 26.87 -3.39 -8.77
N GLU A 323 26.73 -3.11 -10.06
CA GLU A 323 25.50 -3.29 -10.82
C GLU A 323 25.00 -4.74 -10.79
N SER A 324 25.89 -5.73 -10.76
CA SER A 324 25.53 -7.15 -10.60
C SER A 324 24.74 -7.44 -9.30
N MET A 325 25.01 -6.67 -8.24
CA MET A 325 24.30 -6.78 -6.95
C MET A 325 22.92 -6.09 -6.98
N TYR A 326 22.64 -5.25 -7.98
CA TYR A 326 21.38 -4.53 -8.15
C TYR A 326 20.54 -5.02 -9.35
N THR A 327 21.06 -5.93 -10.19
CA THR A 327 20.43 -6.38 -11.45
C THR A 327 19.44 -7.54 -11.29
N ARG A 328 19.45 -8.26 -10.17
CA ARG A 328 18.42 -9.27 -9.88
C ARG A 328 17.44 -8.71 -8.85
N GLU A 329 16.23 -8.36 -9.29
CA GLU A 329 15.16 -7.92 -8.39
C GLU A 329 14.49 -9.09 -7.65
N HIS A 330 14.67 -10.32 -8.13
CA HIS A 330 14.03 -11.53 -7.61
C HIS A 330 14.96 -12.76 -7.61
N THR A 331 14.60 -13.72 -6.77
CA THR A 331 15.11 -15.09 -6.69
C THR A 331 14.07 -16.02 -7.33
N SER A 332 14.47 -16.79 -8.34
CA SER A 332 13.60 -17.80 -8.96
C SER A 332 13.71 -19.13 -8.24
N ILE A 333 12.57 -19.72 -7.90
CA ILE A 333 12.45 -21.03 -7.25
C ILE A 333 11.41 -21.84 -8.00
N PHE A 334 11.68 -23.11 -8.26
CA PHE A 334 10.73 -23.98 -8.97
C PHE A 334 9.95 -24.82 -7.98
N VAL A 335 8.62 -24.66 -8.00
CA VAL A 335 7.68 -25.51 -7.25
C VAL A 335 7.01 -26.42 -8.27
N SER A 336 7.32 -27.72 -8.20
CA SER A 336 7.00 -28.68 -9.26
C SER A 336 7.55 -28.21 -10.63
N GLU A 337 6.69 -27.86 -11.59
CA GLU A 337 7.08 -27.33 -12.92
C GLU A 337 6.93 -25.80 -13.04
N THR A 338 6.52 -25.12 -11.99
CA THR A 338 6.18 -23.68 -12.04
C THR A 338 7.31 -22.83 -11.45
N GLU A 339 7.79 -21.85 -12.20
CA GLU A 339 8.73 -20.85 -11.70
C GLU A 339 7.99 -19.87 -10.76
N VAL A 340 8.45 -19.77 -9.51
CA VAL A 340 8.00 -18.79 -8.52
C VAL A 340 9.11 -17.75 -8.34
N ARG A 341 8.83 -16.50 -8.69
CA ARG A 341 9.77 -15.38 -8.58
C ARG A 341 9.52 -14.65 -7.28
N ILE A 342 10.42 -14.82 -6.32
CA ILE A 342 10.35 -14.18 -5.02
C ILE A 342 11.21 -12.93 -5.02
N PRO A 343 10.64 -11.73 -4.77
CA PRO A 343 11.43 -10.52 -4.81
C PRO A 343 12.53 -10.54 -3.75
N ASN A 344 13.73 -10.13 -4.13
CA ASN A 344 14.87 -10.09 -3.21
C ASN A 344 14.59 -9.16 -2.03
N TRP A 345 13.77 -8.12 -2.18
CA TRP A 345 13.37 -7.27 -1.06
C TRP A 345 12.57 -8.01 0.03
N PHE A 346 11.79 -9.02 -0.33
CA PHE A 346 11.03 -9.79 0.65
C PHE A 346 11.96 -10.66 1.50
N LEU A 347 12.95 -11.30 0.88
CA LEU A 347 13.98 -12.08 1.59
C LEU A 347 14.71 -11.24 2.63
N ARG A 348 15.00 -9.99 2.25
CA ARG A 348 15.70 -9.02 3.08
C ARG A 348 14.88 -8.57 4.27
N GLU A 349 13.58 -8.35 4.08
CA GLU A 349 12.71 -8.00 5.19
C GLU A 349 12.58 -9.16 6.18
N LYS A 350 12.55 -10.39 5.67
CA LYS A 350 12.51 -11.61 6.47
C LYS A 350 13.87 -11.98 7.07
N GLY A 351 14.97 -11.34 6.65
CA GLY A 351 16.32 -11.67 7.07
C GLY A 351 16.77 -13.06 6.63
N CYS A 352 16.24 -13.58 5.52
CA CYS A 352 16.60 -14.88 4.95
C CYS A 352 17.33 -14.71 3.62
N LEU A 353 18.10 -15.72 3.24
CA LEU A 353 18.80 -15.81 1.96
C LEU A 353 17.95 -16.61 0.95
N SER A 354 18.26 -16.48 -0.34
CA SER A 354 17.60 -17.27 -1.40
C SER A 354 17.65 -18.77 -1.15
N ARG A 355 18.79 -19.27 -0.66
CA ARG A 355 19.00 -20.68 -0.28
C ARG A 355 18.25 -21.14 0.97
N ASP A 356 17.74 -20.21 1.78
CA ASP A 356 16.94 -20.57 2.96
C ASP A 356 15.49 -20.93 2.58
N ILE A 357 15.11 -20.69 1.32
CA ILE A 357 13.81 -21.10 0.80
C ILE A 357 13.95 -22.47 0.16
N ILE A 358 13.17 -23.41 0.68
CA ILE A 358 13.06 -24.76 0.16
C ILE A 358 11.73 -24.86 -0.58
N ALA A 359 11.76 -25.35 -1.81
CA ALA A 359 10.57 -25.75 -2.54
C ALA A 359 10.38 -27.26 -2.47
N ASP A 360 9.15 -27.69 -2.24
CA ASP A 360 8.70 -29.08 -2.33
C ASP A 360 7.50 -29.18 -3.28
N GLU A 361 6.89 -30.37 -3.41
CA GLU A 361 5.70 -30.54 -4.26
C GLU A 361 4.47 -29.77 -3.77
N GLY A 362 4.47 -29.30 -2.51
CA GLY A 362 3.33 -28.64 -1.85
C GLY A 362 3.44 -27.12 -1.75
N GLY A 363 4.61 -26.51 -2.02
CA GLY A 363 4.81 -25.07 -1.98
C GLY A 363 6.25 -24.64 -1.67
N ILE A 364 6.37 -23.48 -1.01
CA ILE A 364 7.64 -22.92 -0.53
C ILE A 364 7.66 -22.87 0.99
N SER A 365 8.84 -23.10 1.58
CA SER A 365 9.05 -22.99 3.03
C SER A 365 10.37 -22.29 3.35
N ILE A 366 10.39 -21.55 4.47
CA ILE A 366 11.57 -20.92 5.05
C ILE A 366 11.80 -21.57 6.41
N THR A 367 12.57 -22.66 6.42
CA THR A 367 12.72 -23.55 7.60
C THR A 367 13.22 -22.80 8.83
N LYS A 368 14.16 -21.86 8.65
CA LYS A 368 14.72 -21.04 9.74
C LYS A 368 13.68 -20.18 10.46
N LEU A 369 12.60 -19.81 9.77
CA LEU A 369 11.54 -18.96 10.30
C LEU A 369 10.26 -19.75 10.63
N ASN A 370 10.26 -21.06 10.38
CA ASN A 370 9.07 -21.92 10.47
C ASN A 370 7.87 -21.35 9.67
N LEU A 371 8.15 -20.82 8.47
CA LEU A 371 7.13 -20.26 7.57
C LEU A 371 6.95 -21.19 6.39
N SER A 372 5.71 -21.45 6.00
CA SER A 372 5.37 -22.18 4.79
C SER A 372 4.23 -21.50 4.05
N LEU A 373 4.24 -21.59 2.73
CA LEU A 373 3.18 -21.10 1.87
C LEU A 373 2.92 -22.14 0.79
N LYS A 374 1.68 -22.63 0.74
CA LYS A 374 1.27 -23.61 -0.27
C LYS A 374 1.20 -22.94 -1.64
N ILE A 375 1.82 -23.54 -2.65
CA ILE A 375 1.81 -23.04 -4.04
C ILE A 375 1.67 -24.24 -4.97
N ASN A 376 0.46 -24.49 -5.49
CA ASN A 376 0.20 -25.68 -6.32
C ASN A 376 -0.57 -25.29 -7.60
N PRO A 377 -0.15 -25.74 -8.79
CA PRO A 377 -0.96 -25.62 -9.99
C PRO A 377 -2.22 -26.49 -9.88
N GLU A 378 -3.33 -26.05 -10.48
CA GLU A 378 -4.56 -26.83 -10.53
C GLU A 378 -4.47 -27.93 -11.60
N GLN A 379 -4.89 -29.16 -11.24
CA GLN A 379 -4.74 -30.34 -12.11
C GLN A 379 -5.48 -30.22 -13.44
N GLU A 380 -6.63 -29.54 -13.45
CA GLU A 380 -7.50 -29.41 -14.62
C GLU A 380 -7.14 -28.20 -15.51
N ASN A 381 -6.49 -27.17 -14.97
CA ASN A 381 -6.18 -25.94 -15.69
C ASN A 381 -4.82 -25.37 -15.29
N LYS A 382 -3.84 -25.49 -16.19
CA LYS A 382 -2.46 -25.03 -15.97
C LYS A 382 -2.30 -23.52 -15.75
N ASN A 383 -3.33 -22.72 -16.02
CA ASN A 383 -3.30 -21.27 -15.80
C ASN A 383 -3.87 -20.86 -14.43
N ILE A 384 -4.33 -21.80 -13.61
CA ILE A 384 -4.86 -21.54 -12.27
C ILE A 384 -3.93 -22.15 -11.22
N PHE A 385 -3.60 -21.35 -10.22
CA PHE A 385 -2.65 -21.70 -9.16
C PHE A 385 -3.29 -21.44 -7.80
N ARG A 386 -3.22 -22.41 -6.90
CA ARG A 386 -3.46 -22.19 -5.47
C ARG A 386 -2.23 -21.50 -4.89
N ILE A 387 -2.42 -20.34 -4.26
CA ILE A 387 -1.39 -19.69 -3.43
C ILE A 387 -2.02 -19.42 -2.06
N GLY A 388 -1.62 -20.20 -1.06
CA GLY A 388 -2.22 -20.19 0.26
C GLY A 388 -3.70 -20.60 0.23
N SER A 389 -4.56 -19.74 0.78
CA SER A 389 -6.01 -19.99 0.90
C SER A 389 -6.84 -19.56 -0.33
N TYR A 390 -6.21 -18.96 -1.35
CA TYR A 390 -6.87 -18.51 -2.58
C TYR A 390 -6.35 -19.25 -3.82
N LYS A 391 -7.19 -19.28 -4.86
CA LYS A 391 -6.81 -19.59 -6.24
C LYS A 391 -6.63 -18.29 -7.02
N TYR A 392 -5.63 -18.27 -7.89
CA TYR A 392 -5.32 -17.16 -8.78
C TYR A 392 -5.20 -17.68 -10.21
N LYS A 393 -5.69 -16.89 -11.16
CA LYS A 393 -5.44 -17.09 -12.57
C LYS A 393 -4.20 -16.29 -12.97
N SER A 394 -3.25 -16.95 -13.62
CA SER A 394 -2.07 -16.31 -14.18
C SER A 394 -2.04 -16.46 -15.69
N ASP A 395 -1.70 -15.38 -16.39
CA ASP A 395 -1.46 -15.40 -17.84
C ASP A 395 0.04 -15.57 -18.18
N SER A 396 0.91 -15.66 -17.17
CA SER A 396 2.35 -15.94 -17.30
C SER A 396 2.71 -17.38 -16.95
N GLN A 397 3.84 -17.86 -17.47
CA GLN A 397 4.42 -19.18 -17.14
C GLN A 397 5.09 -19.23 -15.74
N TYR A 398 5.06 -18.13 -15.00
CA TYR A 398 5.65 -17.98 -13.68
C TYR A 398 4.69 -17.25 -12.74
N ILE A 399 4.87 -17.43 -11.44
CA ILE A 399 4.17 -16.72 -10.37
C ILE A 399 5.06 -15.56 -9.89
N ASP A 400 4.58 -14.34 -10.08
CA ASP A 400 5.26 -13.14 -9.55
C ASP A 400 4.80 -12.84 -8.12
N MET A 401 5.62 -13.21 -7.14
CA MET A 401 5.33 -12.90 -5.74
C MET A 401 5.44 -11.41 -5.43
N GLN A 402 6.15 -10.61 -6.22
CA GLN A 402 6.20 -9.16 -5.98
C GLN A 402 4.82 -8.55 -6.15
N SER A 403 4.14 -8.88 -7.23
CA SER A 403 2.77 -8.45 -7.49
C SER A 403 1.82 -8.89 -6.40
N LEU A 404 1.91 -10.16 -5.98
CA LEU A 404 1.10 -10.68 -4.89
C LEU A 404 1.39 -9.92 -3.59
N LEU A 405 2.63 -9.67 -3.20
CA LEU A 405 2.97 -9.11 -1.89
C LEU A 405 2.73 -7.59 -1.78
N THR A 406 2.80 -6.87 -2.90
CA THR A 406 2.68 -5.40 -2.91
C THR A 406 1.27 -4.88 -3.17
N ASN A 407 0.35 -5.76 -3.61
CA ASN A 407 -1.03 -5.40 -3.96
C ASN A 407 -2.06 -6.02 -2.99
N PRO A 408 -2.61 -5.24 -2.04
CA PRO A 408 -3.65 -5.68 -1.11
C PRO A 408 -4.89 -6.28 -1.76
N GLN A 409 -5.21 -5.92 -3.00
CA GLN A 409 -6.32 -6.55 -3.71
C GLN A 409 -6.11 -8.05 -3.91
N LEU A 410 -4.87 -8.52 -4.00
CA LEU A 410 -4.59 -9.94 -4.25
C LEU A 410 -4.58 -10.76 -2.96
N TRP A 411 -4.09 -10.22 -1.84
CA TRP A 411 -3.89 -10.98 -0.60
C TRP A 411 -4.88 -10.69 0.54
N ILE A 412 -5.71 -9.64 0.47
CA ILE A 412 -6.73 -9.41 1.51
C ILE A 412 -7.71 -10.60 1.56
N GLY A 413 -7.91 -11.12 2.77
CA GLY A 413 -8.61 -12.37 3.06
C GLY A 413 -7.83 -13.66 2.76
N ASN A 414 -6.59 -13.60 2.24
CA ASN A 414 -5.75 -14.79 2.12
C ASN A 414 -4.96 -15.03 3.41
N LYS A 415 -5.49 -15.90 4.28
CA LYS A 415 -4.93 -16.18 5.60
C LYS A 415 -3.48 -16.67 5.55
N GLU A 416 -3.22 -17.72 4.76
CA GLU A 416 -1.89 -18.34 4.66
C GLU A 416 -0.82 -17.37 4.12
N VAL A 417 -1.17 -16.45 3.21
CA VAL A 417 -0.23 -15.42 2.74
C VAL A 417 0.13 -14.44 3.87
N ILE A 418 -0.83 -14.03 4.69
CA ILE A 418 -0.53 -13.18 5.87
C ILE A 418 0.25 -13.95 6.93
N GLU A 419 -0.03 -15.23 7.15
CA GLU A 419 0.75 -16.07 8.09
C GLU A 419 2.21 -16.21 7.61
N PHE A 420 2.42 -16.42 6.31
CA PHE A 420 3.76 -16.49 5.71
C PHE A 420 4.50 -15.14 5.80
N THR A 421 3.80 -14.04 5.54
CA THR A 421 4.43 -12.70 5.42
C THR A 421 4.47 -11.93 6.73
N GLY A 422 3.62 -12.28 7.71
CA GLY A 422 3.39 -11.52 8.92
C GLY A 422 2.70 -10.17 8.65
N LYS A 423 2.48 -9.39 9.72
CA LYS A 423 1.81 -8.07 9.63
C LYS A 423 2.60 -7.02 8.83
N SER A 424 3.87 -7.27 8.51
CA SER A 424 4.70 -6.36 7.70
C SER A 424 4.19 -6.21 6.27
N ILE A 425 3.42 -7.17 5.73
CA ILE A 425 2.83 -7.06 4.39
C ILE A 425 1.97 -5.81 4.20
N ILE A 426 1.38 -5.30 5.29
CA ILE A 426 0.58 -4.07 5.29
C ILE A 426 1.45 -2.85 4.90
N GLN A 427 2.74 -2.86 5.28
CA GLN A 427 3.68 -1.76 5.00
C GLN A 427 4.26 -1.84 3.58
N TRP A 428 4.12 -2.98 2.88
CA TRP A 428 4.66 -3.19 1.54
C TRP A 428 3.73 -2.73 0.42
N PHE A 429 2.58 -2.15 0.77
CA PHE A 429 1.61 -1.65 -0.19
C PHE A 429 2.24 -0.58 -1.11
N ARG A 430 2.23 -0.84 -2.42
CA ARG A 430 2.64 0.14 -3.45
C ARG A 430 1.49 0.33 -4.45
N GLN A 431 0.95 1.55 -4.53
CA GLN A 431 -0.16 1.87 -5.45
C GLN A 431 0.21 1.75 -6.94
N GLN A 432 1.50 1.73 -7.30
CA GLN A 432 1.97 1.81 -8.70
C GLN A 432 2.34 0.47 -9.36
N SER A 433 2.07 -0.69 -8.74
CA SER A 433 2.39 -2.01 -9.32
C SER A 433 1.17 -2.93 -9.42
N ILE A 434 0.13 -2.49 -10.14
CA ILE A 434 -0.92 -3.42 -10.59
C ILE A 434 -0.31 -4.20 -11.75
N SER A 435 0.20 -5.39 -11.47
CA SER A 435 0.54 -6.35 -12.52
C SER A 435 -0.74 -6.91 -13.13
N GLU A 436 -0.81 -6.92 -14.46
CA GLU A 436 -1.91 -7.52 -15.22
C GLU A 436 -1.85 -9.05 -15.24
N HIS A 437 -0.77 -9.66 -14.75
CA HIS A 437 -0.50 -11.07 -14.98
C HIS A 437 -1.11 -12.02 -13.94
N LEU A 438 -1.43 -11.55 -12.73
CA LEU A 438 -2.01 -12.38 -11.66
C LEU A 438 -3.34 -11.82 -11.18
N MET A 439 -4.41 -12.60 -11.30
CA MET A 439 -5.77 -12.20 -10.93
C MET A 439 -6.37 -13.18 -9.92
N PHE A 440 -7.12 -12.67 -8.94
CA PHE A 440 -7.89 -13.51 -8.02
C PHE A 440 -8.94 -14.35 -8.78
N HIS A 441 -9.03 -15.65 -8.47
CA HIS A 441 -9.95 -16.58 -9.12
C HIS A 441 -11.04 -17.16 -8.19
N SER A 442 -10.71 -17.61 -6.98
CA SER A 442 -11.71 -18.04 -5.98
C SER A 442 -11.05 -18.30 -4.62
N CYS A 443 -11.86 -18.44 -3.58
CA CYS A 443 -11.41 -19.01 -2.32
C CYS A 443 -11.19 -20.54 -2.47
N PHE A 444 -10.23 -21.11 -1.73
CA PHE A 444 -9.93 -22.54 -1.76
C PHE A 444 -10.38 -23.27 -0.48
N GLU A 445 -10.06 -22.71 0.68
CA GLU A 445 -10.30 -23.36 1.98
C GLU A 445 -11.21 -22.49 2.87
N LYS A 446 -12.07 -23.16 3.64
CA LYS A 446 -12.88 -22.49 4.66
C LYS A 446 -11.98 -22.02 5.79
N VAL A 447 -12.16 -20.78 6.20
CA VAL A 447 -11.35 -20.18 7.25
C VAL A 447 -12.04 -20.36 8.60
N ASN A 448 -11.28 -20.84 9.59
CA ASN A 448 -11.68 -20.73 11.00
C ASN A 448 -11.09 -19.45 11.60
N ILE A 449 -11.96 -18.67 12.23
CA ILE A 449 -11.64 -17.41 12.91
C ILE A 449 -11.89 -17.51 14.42
N SER A 450 -11.05 -16.84 15.21
CA SER A 450 -11.15 -16.78 16.67
C SER A 450 -12.22 -15.79 17.15
N GLU A 451 -12.72 -15.96 18.38
CA GLU A 451 -13.61 -14.99 19.03
C GLU A 451 -12.92 -13.63 19.28
N ASP A 452 -11.60 -13.63 19.44
CA ASP A 452 -10.82 -12.40 19.63
C ASP A 452 -10.85 -11.52 18.37
N ASP A 453 -10.78 -12.13 17.18
CA ASP A 453 -10.88 -11.41 15.90
C ASP A 453 -12.27 -10.79 15.70
N ARG A 454 -13.34 -11.52 16.04
CA ARG A 454 -14.73 -11.02 16.01
C ARG A 454 -14.90 -9.82 16.94
N THR A 455 -14.38 -9.93 18.15
CA THR A 455 -14.44 -8.88 19.17
C THR A 455 -13.62 -7.65 18.76
N SER A 456 -12.44 -7.88 18.18
CA SER A 456 -11.55 -6.83 17.68
C SER A 456 -12.21 -6.02 16.56
N LEU A 457 -12.80 -6.69 15.56
CA LEU A 457 -13.50 -6.01 14.47
C LEU A 457 -14.71 -5.23 14.98
N SER A 458 -15.50 -5.81 15.90
CA SER A 458 -16.64 -5.14 16.53
C SER A 458 -16.25 -3.83 17.22
N LYS A 459 -15.12 -3.81 17.95
CA LYS A 459 -14.59 -2.59 18.57
C LYS A 459 -14.20 -1.54 17.52
N LYS A 460 -13.56 -1.95 16.42
CA LYS A 460 -13.17 -1.03 15.33
C LYS A 460 -14.36 -0.43 14.58
N ILE A 461 -15.43 -1.20 14.41
CA ILE A 461 -16.70 -0.69 13.90
C ILE A 461 -17.24 0.41 14.83
N ALA A 462 -17.27 0.16 16.15
CA ALA A 462 -17.79 1.11 17.13
C ALA A 462 -16.95 2.39 17.21
N SER A 463 -15.62 2.29 17.10
CA SER A 463 -14.71 3.45 17.10
C SER A 463 -14.55 4.13 15.74
N ARG A 464 -15.17 3.62 14.67
CA ARG A 464 -14.96 4.06 13.28
C ARG A 464 -13.50 4.09 12.86
N GLU A 465 -12.72 3.12 13.32
CA GLU A 465 -11.32 2.99 12.98
C GLU A 465 -11.17 2.08 11.76
N PHE A 466 -10.70 2.65 10.64
CA PHE A 466 -10.54 1.92 9.38
C PHE A 466 -9.07 1.61 9.10
N SER A 467 -8.74 0.32 8.98
CA SER A 467 -7.39 -0.14 8.64
C SER A 467 -7.41 -1.34 7.69
N ILE A 468 -6.29 -1.57 7.01
CA ILE A 468 -6.08 -2.74 6.13
C ILE A 468 -6.15 -4.04 6.93
N GLU A 469 -5.64 -4.06 8.16
CA GLU A 469 -5.71 -5.23 9.05
C GLU A 469 -7.16 -5.61 9.35
N ALA A 470 -7.97 -4.62 9.75
CA ALA A 470 -9.39 -4.85 10.02
C ALA A 470 -10.18 -5.21 8.77
N LEU A 471 -9.81 -4.66 7.61
CA LEU A 471 -10.36 -5.06 6.33
C LEU A 471 -10.02 -6.52 6.02
N HIS A 472 -8.78 -6.96 6.23
CA HIS A 472 -8.39 -8.36 6.10
C HIS A 472 -9.23 -9.27 7.00
N THR A 473 -9.39 -8.93 8.28
CA THR A 473 -10.26 -9.68 9.21
C THR A 473 -11.71 -9.74 8.73
N ALA A 474 -12.26 -8.64 8.20
CA ALA A 474 -13.61 -8.64 7.63
C ALA A 474 -13.75 -9.63 6.45
N TYR A 475 -12.77 -9.69 5.54
CA TYR A 475 -12.81 -10.65 4.44
C TYR A 475 -12.60 -12.10 4.87
N LEU A 476 -11.85 -12.35 5.94
CA LEU A 476 -11.76 -13.68 6.53
C LEU A 476 -13.10 -14.11 7.15
N LEU A 477 -13.84 -13.19 7.78
CA LEU A 477 -15.18 -13.46 8.35
C LEU A 477 -16.20 -13.81 7.26
N ILE A 478 -16.15 -13.14 6.10
CA ILE A 478 -17.01 -13.50 4.97
C ILE A 478 -16.76 -14.96 4.52
N GLN A 479 -15.52 -15.42 4.60
CA GLN A 479 -15.11 -16.77 4.19
C GLN A 479 -15.42 -17.88 5.22
N THR A 480 -15.91 -17.55 6.42
CA THR A 480 -16.37 -18.57 7.38
C THR A 480 -17.70 -19.19 6.93
N GLU A 481 -18.37 -18.56 5.96
CA GLU A 481 -19.72 -18.90 5.49
C GLU A 481 -20.79 -18.88 6.60
N ASN A 482 -20.51 -18.23 7.73
CA ASN A 482 -21.47 -17.98 8.79
C ASN A 482 -22.20 -16.66 8.55
N ILE A 483 -23.52 -16.66 8.65
CA ILE A 483 -24.35 -15.48 8.36
C ILE A 483 -24.08 -14.31 9.32
N GLU A 484 -23.82 -14.57 10.60
CA GLU A 484 -23.57 -13.53 11.60
C GLU A 484 -22.17 -12.92 11.44
N ASP A 485 -21.17 -13.75 11.14
CA ASP A 485 -19.81 -13.28 10.78
C ASP A 485 -19.86 -12.40 9.52
N CYS A 486 -20.61 -12.83 8.51
CA CYS A 486 -20.80 -12.08 7.27
C CYS A 486 -21.47 -10.73 7.53
N LYS A 487 -22.54 -10.68 8.33
CA LYS A 487 -23.20 -9.41 8.71
C LYS A 487 -22.24 -8.46 9.42
N LEU A 488 -21.43 -8.95 10.35
CA LEU A 488 -20.43 -8.13 11.06
C LEU A 488 -19.41 -7.55 10.07
N ALA A 489 -18.87 -8.38 9.19
CA ALA A 489 -17.92 -7.96 8.16
C ALA A 489 -18.52 -6.93 7.19
N LEU A 490 -19.74 -7.17 6.72
CA LEU A 490 -20.45 -6.28 5.81
C LEU A 490 -20.84 -4.96 6.47
N SER A 491 -21.10 -4.93 7.78
CA SER A 491 -21.27 -3.67 8.52
C SER A 491 -20.00 -2.82 8.49
N TYR A 492 -18.84 -3.43 8.73
CA TYR A 492 -17.55 -2.72 8.65
C TYR A 492 -17.27 -2.22 7.23
N ILE A 493 -17.46 -3.08 6.22
CA ILE A 493 -17.27 -2.74 4.80
C ILE A 493 -18.23 -1.64 4.36
N GLY A 494 -19.51 -1.73 4.75
CA GLY A 494 -20.53 -0.73 4.45
C GLY A 494 -20.19 0.64 5.02
N ASN A 495 -19.60 0.70 6.23
CA ASN A 495 -19.12 1.95 6.80
C ASN A 495 -18.00 2.59 5.96
N ILE A 496 -17.06 1.80 5.43
CA ILE A 496 -16.03 2.30 4.51
C ILE A 496 -16.66 2.81 3.21
N LEU A 497 -17.59 2.04 2.62
CA LEU A 497 -18.24 2.39 1.36
C LEU A 497 -19.26 3.53 1.48
N SER A 498 -19.59 3.97 2.70
CA SER A 498 -20.45 5.13 2.93
C SER A 498 -19.75 6.48 2.72
N ASP A 499 -18.41 6.48 2.66
CA ASP A 499 -17.59 7.68 2.50
C ASP A 499 -16.58 7.49 1.36
N GLU A 500 -16.86 8.09 0.20
CA GLU A 500 -15.97 8.05 -0.97
C GLU A 500 -14.60 8.71 -0.72
N THR A 501 -14.48 9.57 0.30
CA THR A 501 -13.21 10.22 0.67
C THR A 501 -12.31 9.33 1.52
N ASN A 502 -12.84 8.21 2.02
CA ASN A 502 -12.08 7.25 2.80
C ASN A 502 -10.94 6.65 1.95
N HIS A 503 -9.73 6.66 2.50
CA HIS A 503 -8.53 6.13 1.83
C HIS A 503 -8.62 4.64 1.43
N LEU A 504 -9.50 3.85 2.07
CA LEU A 504 -9.74 2.45 1.72
C LEU A 504 -10.89 2.24 0.73
N TYR A 505 -11.68 3.28 0.40
CA TYR A 505 -12.90 3.15 -0.42
C TYR A 505 -12.66 2.37 -1.72
N LYS A 506 -11.66 2.78 -2.52
CA LYS A 506 -11.36 2.14 -3.81
C LYS A 506 -10.93 0.68 -3.66
N LEU A 507 -10.12 0.38 -2.63
CA LEU A 507 -9.64 -0.97 -2.35
C LEU A 507 -10.80 -1.88 -1.93
N THR A 508 -11.62 -1.42 -0.97
CA THR A 508 -12.79 -2.13 -0.48
C THR A 508 -13.82 -2.38 -1.60
N LEU A 509 -14.06 -1.37 -2.45
CA LEU A 509 -14.97 -1.52 -3.59
C LEU A 509 -14.47 -2.59 -4.57
N ALA A 510 -13.19 -2.56 -4.94
CA ALA A 510 -12.60 -3.55 -5.86
C ALA A 510 -12.67 -4.98 -5.30
N LEU A 511 -12.51 -5.13 -3.98
CA LEU A 511 -12.60 -6.43 -3.32
C LEU A 511 -14.05 -6.92 -3.23
N ILE A 512 -14.99 -6.10 -2.75
CA ILE A 512 -16.40 -6.53 -2.53
C ILE A 512 -17.13 -6.80 -3.86
N SER A 513 -16.63 -6.23 -4.95
CA SER A 513 -17.15 -6.44 -6.32
C SER A 513 -16.89 -7.85 -6.87
N ARG A 514 -16.25 -8.73 -6.09
CA ARG A 514 -15.91 -10.12 -6.48
C ARG A 514 -17.02 -11.09 -6.04
N PRO A 515 -17.75 -11.71 -6.98
CA PRO A 515 -18.84 -12.63 -6.63
C PRO A 515 -18.35 -13.97 -6.07
N ASN A 516 -17.13 -14.35 -6.43
CA ASN A 516 -16.42 -15.59 -6.10
C ASN A 516 -15.71 -15.58 -4.74
N ILE A 517 -16.08 -14.66 -3.83
CA ILE A 517 -15.61 -14.65 -2.44
C ILE A 517 -16.31 -15.74 -1.61
N SER A 518 -17.57 -16.03 -1.93
CA SER A 518 -18.35 -17.06 -1.23
C SER A 518 -19.06 -17.94 -2.24
N ASP A 519 -19.10 -19.24 -1.95
CA ASP A 519 -19.83 -20.22 -2.77
C ASP A 519 -21.31 -20.28 -2.40
N VAL A 520 -21.71 -19.67 -1.28
CA VAL A 520 -23.10 -19.64 -0.78
C VAL A 520 -23.88 -18.47 -1.40
N THR A 521 -24.96 -18.78 -2.14
CA THR A 521 -25.83 -17.77 -2.78
C THR A 521 -26.39 -16.75 -1.80
N GLU A 522 -26.86 -17.17 -0.62
CA GLU A 522 -27.43 -16.25 0.39
C GLU A 522 -26.41 -15.18 0.83
N LEU A 523 -25.16 -15.57 1.07
CA LEU A 523 -24.10 -14.62 1.43
C LEU A 523 -23.71 -13.72 0.26
N ARG A 524 -23.67 -14.26 -0.97
CA ARG A 524 -23.46 -13.44 -2.18
C ARG A 524 -24.51 -12.35 -2.32
N ARG A 525 -25.76 -12.59 -1.93
CA ARG A 525 -26.82 -11.57 -1.94
C ARG A 525 -26.53 -10.43 -0.96
N GLU A 526 -26.11 -10.74 0.26
CA GLU A 526 -25.73 -9.72 1.25
C GLU A 526 -24.49 -8.91 0.81
N ILE A 527 -23.48 -9.59 0.29
CA ILE A 527 -22.28 -8.98 -0.30
C ILE A 527 -22.69 -8.02 -1.43
N PHE A 528 -23.53 -8.50 -2.35
CA PHE A 528 -24.01 -7.73 -3.48
C PHE A 528 -24.79 -6.48 -3.05
N LYS A 529 -25.76 -6.62 -2.12
CA LYS A 529 -26.52 -5.47 -1.56
C LYS A 529 -25.58 -4.42 -0.95
N THR A 530 -24.58 -4.86 -0.20
CA THR A 530 -23.58 -3.97 0.40
C THR A 530 -22.75 -3.26 -0.68
N ALA A 531 -22.29 -3.99 -1.70
CA ALA A 531 -21.47 -3.47 -2.78
C ALA A 531 -22.19 -2.37 -3.61
N ILE A 532 -23.49 -2.50 -3.85
CA ILE A 532 -24.26 -1.55 -4.67
C ILE A 532 -24.89 -0.39 -3.87
N SER A 533 -24.69 -0.32 -2.56
CA SER A 533 -25.42 0.60 -1.68
C SER A 533 -25.15 2.08 -1.93
N ASN A 534 -23.90 2.45 -2.22
CA ASN A 534 -23.43 3.83 -2.40
C ASN A 534 -22.42 3.91 -3.55
N VAL A 535 -22.88 3.54 -4.76
CA VAL A 535 -22.03 3.52 -5.96
C VAL A 535 -22.65 4.37 -7.07
N ASN A 536 -21.79 4.89 -7.94
CA ASN A 536 -22.24 5.59 -9.12
C ASN A 536 -22.79 4.59 -10.18
N PRO A 537 -23.51 5.07 -11.22
CA PRO A 537 -24.12 4.18 -12.21
C PRO A 537 -23.13 3.29 -12.98
N GLN A 538 -21.89 3.73 -13.18
CA GLN A 538 -20.87 2.93 -13.87
C GLN A 538 -20.42 1.76 -12.99
N GLN A 539 -20.09 2.04 -11.73
CA GLN A 539 -19.75 1.03 -10.73
C GLN A 539 -20.90 0.05 -10.50
N PHE A 540 -22.15 0.53 -10.42
CA PHE A 540 -23.34 -0.32 -10.36
C PHE A 540 -23.38 -1.28 -11.55
N SER A 541 -23.17 -0.78 -12.77
CA SER A 541 -23.15 -1.61 -13.97
C SER A 541 -22.12 -2.72 -13.89
N GLU A 542 -20.89 -2.41 -13.49
CA GLU A 542 -19.81 -3.38 -13.38
C GLU A 542 -20.11 -4.46 -12.33
N ILE A 543 -20.53 -4.05 -11.13
CA ILE A 543 -20.86 -4.97 -10.03
C ILE A 543 -22.07 -5.85 -10.39
N PHE A 544 -23.14 -5.25 -10.90
CA PHE A 544 -24.35 -5.96 -11.29
C PHE A 544 -24.07 -7.04 -12.34
N LEU A 545 -23.29 -6.69 -13.38
CA LEU A 545 -22.92 -7.65 -14.42
C LEU A 545 -22.02 -8.76 -13.89
N ASN A 546 -21.05 -8.44 -13.02
CA ASN A 546 -20.15 -9.45 -12.47
C ASN A 546 -20.91 -10.48 -11.62
N PHE A 547 -21.79 -10.03 -10.72
CA PHE A 547 -22.54 -10.92 -9.84
C PHE A 547 -23.60 -11.73 -10.58
N THR A 548 -24.39 -11.11 -11.47
CA THR A 548 -25.46 -11.82 -12.19
C THR A 548 -24.95 -12.80 -13.24
N ARG A 549 -23.76 -12.57 -13.81
CA ARG A 549 -23.10 -13.55 -14.69
C ARG A 549 -22.57 -14.75 -13.91
N PHE A 550 -22.11 -14.54 -12.68
CA PHE A 550 -21.54 -15.59 -11.84
C PHE A 550 -22.61 -16.46 -11.19
N ASP A 551 -23.60 -15.83 -10.54
CA ASP A 551 -24.69 -16.53 -9.85
C ASP A 551 -26.05 -16.21 -10.51
N LYS A 552 -26.56 -17.18 -11.27
CA LYS A 552 -27.87 -17.05 -11.94
C LYS A 552 -29.04 -16.98 -10.96
N ALA A 553 -28.87 -17.41 -9.71
CA ALA A 553 -29.87 -17.40 -8.65
C ALA A 553 -29.74 -16.18 -7.70
N LEU A 554 -28.88 -15.21 -8.03
CA LEU A 554 -28.64 -14.02 -7.22
C LEU A 554 -29.92 -13.21 -6.95
N LEU A 555 -30.73 -13.00 -7.98
CA LEU A 555 -31.88 -12.08 -7.97
C LEU A 555 -33.12 -12.75 -7.35
N ASP A 556 -33.23 -12.73 -6.03
CA ASP A 556 -34.47 -13.06 -5.33
C ASP A 556 -35.32 -11.82 -5.03
N GLU A 557 -36.47 -12.02 -4.39
CA GLU A 557 -37.38 -10.93 -4.00
C GLU A 557 -36.68 -9.84 -3.18
N GLU A 558 -35.83 -10.21 -2.22
CA GLU A 558 -35.20 -9.23 -1.35
C GLU A 558 -34.18 -8.37 -2.10
N VAL A 559 -33.31 -8.99 -2.91
CA VAL A 559 -32.34 -8.28 -3.74
C VAL A 559 -33.05 -7.42 -4.78
N ILE A 560 -34.13 -7.92 -5.40
CA ILE A 560 -34.90 -7.18 -6.40
C ILE A 560 -35.54 -5.92 -5.80
N ASN A 561 -36.16 -6.03 -4.62
CA ASN A 561 -36.71 -4.88 -3.92
C ASN A 561 -35.59 -3.89 -3.53
N PHE A 562 -34.45 -4.39 -3.04
CA PHE A 562 -33.31 -3.55 -2.68
C PHE A 562 -32.75 -2.75 -3.86
N ILE A 563 -32.54 -3.39 -5.02
CA ILE A 563 -32.10 -2.70 -6.25
C ILE A 563 -33.12 -1.63 -6.62
N SER A 564 -34.41 -1.97 -6.57
CA SER A 564 -35.49 -1.07 -6.94
C SER A 564 -35.58 0.14 -6.01
N ASP A 565 -35.37 -0.01 -4.71
CA ASP A 565 -35.40 1.11 -3.76
C ASP A 565 -34.22 2.08 -3.91
N LYS A 566 -33.02 1.53 -4.18
CA LYS A 566 -31.78 2.33 -4.26
C LYS A 566 -31.57 3.00 -5.61
N SER A 567 -32.04 2.37 -6.69
CA SER A 567 -31.75 2.82 -8.05
C SER A 567 -32.79 3.82 -8.55
N LYS A 568 -32.47 5.12 -8.54
CA LYS A 568 -33.32 6.15 -9.14
C LYS A 568 -32.80 6.60 -10.50
N GLY A 569 -33.69 6.72 -11.48
CA GLY A 569 -33.43 7.31 -12.79
C GLY A 569 -33.01 6.32 -13.88
N ASP A 570 -32.82 6.85 -15.09
CA ASP A 570 -32.71 6.06 -16.33
C ASP A 570 -31.43 5.20 -16.43
N LYS A 571 -30.34 5.58 -15.77
CA LYS A 571 -29.01 4.96 -15.98
C LYS A 571 -28.93 3.53 -15.46
N ASN A 572 -29.48 3.24 -14.27
CA ASN A 572 -29.47 1.86 -13.75
C ASN A 572 -30.47 0.99 -14.52
N LEU A 573 -31.56 1.59 -15.01
CA LEU A 573 -32.51 0.92 -15.88
C LEU A 573 -31.88 0.53 -17.23
N ASP A 574 -31.02 1.38 -17.81
CA ASP A 574 -30.26 1.05 -19.03
C ASP A 574 -29.45 -0.24 -18.85
N VAL A 575 -28.82 -0.43 -17.68
CA VAL A 575 -28.04 -1.63 -17.35
C VAL A 575 -28.94 -2.86 -17.30
N ILE A 576 -30.08 -2.79 -16.60
CA ILE A 576 -31.04 -3.89 -16.48
C ILE A 576 -31.61 -4.28 -17.85
N GLU A 577 -32.03 -3.29 -18.65
CA GLU A 577 -32.53 -3.51 -20.02
C GLU A 577 -31.46 -4.15 -20.91
N THR A 578 -30.20 -3.71 -20.79
CA THR A 578 -29.08 -4.26 -21.55
C THR A 578 -28.78 -5.71 -21.15
N SER A 579 -28.83 -6.05 -19.86
CA SER A 579 -28.68 -7.43 -19.39
C SER A 579 -29.77 -8.35 -19.95
N ILE A 580 -31.04 -7.90 -19.97
CA ILE A 580 -32.14 -8.66 -20.57
C ILE A 580 -31.92 -8.87 -22.06
N LYS A 581 -31.55 -7.84 -22.83
CA LYS A 581 -31.23 -7.97 -24.26
C LYS A 581 -30.13 -9.00 -24.49
N ASN A 582 -29.03 -8.90 -23.74
CA ASN A 582 -27.89 -9.79 -23.85
C ASN A 582 -28.25 -11.26 -23.58
N ILE A 583 -29.20 -11.54 -22.70
CA ILE A 583 -29.70 -12.91 -22.44
C ILE A 583 -30.55 -13.40 -23.61
N VAL A 584 -31.48 -12.58 -24.09
CA VAL A 584 -32.44 -12.94 -25.16
C VAL A 584 -31.77 -13.02 -26.55
N GLU A 585 -30.65 -12.34 -26.76
CA GLU A 585 -29.93 -12.35 -28.04
C GLU A 585 -29.05 -13.60 -28.24
N GLN A 586 -28.79 -14.38 -27.18
CA GLN A 586 -27.98 -15.61 -27.24
C GLN A 586 -28.56 -16.67 -28.21
N PRO A 587 -27.75 -17.65 -28.65
CA PRO A 587 -28.26 -18.81 -29.39
C PRO A 587 -29.37 -19.54 -28.62
N VAL A 588 -30.37 -20.08 -29.32
CA VAL A 588 -31.59 -20.68 -28.73
C VAL A 588 -31.27 -21.72 -27.65
N ASP A 589 -30.26 -22.56 -27.88
CA ASP A 589 -29.84 -23.60 -26.92
C ASP A 589 -29.31 -23.02 -25.59
N ARG A 590 -28.67 -21.84 -25.61
CA ARG A 590 -28.18 -21.16 -24.40
C ARG A 590 -29.28 -20.39 -23.67
N ILE A 591 -30.31 -19.95 -24.38
CA ILE A 591 -31.51 -19.33 -23.79
C ILE A 591 -32.22 -20.35 -22.91
N ALA A 592 -32.41 -21.58 -23.39
CA ALA A 592 -33.04 -22.66 -22.62
C ALA A 592 -32.33 -22.94 -21.29
N GLN A 593 -30.99 -22.83 -21.26
CA GLN A 593 -30.15 -23.00 -20.06
C GLN A 593 -30.16 -21.78 -19.11
N SER A 594 -30.84 -20.70 -19.47
CA SER A 594 -30.84 -19.43 -18.72
C SER A 594 -32.26 -18.90 -18.43
N ILE A 595 -33.29 -19.73 -18.61
CA ILE A 595 -34.70 -19.35 -18.44
C ILE A 595 -34.99 -18.85 -17.01
N SER A 596 -34.53 -19.55 -15.97
CA SER A 596 -34.73 -19.13 -14.57
C SER A 596 -34.10 -17.76 -14.26
N SER A 597 -32.95 -17.47 -14.86
CA SER A 597 -32.31 -16.17 -14.76
C SER A 597 -33.17 -15.11 -15.46
N LEU A 598 -33.66 -15.40 -16.67
CA LEU A 598 -34.51 -14.49 -17.45
C LEU A 598 -35.81 -14.11 -16.71
N GLU A 599 -36.47 -15.06 -16.05
CA GLU A 599 -37.64 -14.81 -15.20
C GLU A 599 -37.31 -13.81 -14.08
N SER A 600 -36.16 -13.98 -13.42
CA SER A 600 -35.71 -13.11 -12.34
C SER A 600 -35.42 -11.68 -12.83
N PHE A 601 -34.85 -11.53 -14.03
CA PHE A 601 -34.63 -10.21 -14.64
C PHE A 601 -35.93 -9.52 -15.06
N PHE A 602 -36.90 -10.26 -15.60
CA PHE A 602 -38.22 -9.73 -15.91
C PHE A 602 -39.02 -9.39 -14.65
N HIS A 603 -38.84 -10.15 -13.57
CA HIS A 603 -39.40 -9.80 -12.28
C HIS A 603 -38.77 -8.51 -11.73
N LEU A 604 -37.43 -8.39 -11.80
CA LEU A 604 -36.71 -7.17 -11.43
C LEU A 604 -37.25 -5.92 -12.14
N ILE A 605 -37.41 -5.96 -13.47
CA ILE A 605 -37.92 -4.79 -14.21
C ILE A 605 -39.39 -4.48 -13.88
N THR A 606 -40.16 -5.48 -13.46
CA THR A 606 -41.55 -5.33 -13.00
C THR A 606 -41.63 -4.61 -11.65
N VAL A 607 -40.86 -5.09 -10.68
CA VAL A 607 -40.79 -4.47 -9.34
C VAL A 607 -40.21 -3.06 -9.47
N TYR A 608 -39.17 -2.88 -10.28
CA TYR A 608 -38.59 -1.58 -10.58
C TYR A 608 -39.63 -0.58 -11.11
N ALA A 609 -40.45 -0.97 -12.08
CA ALA A 609 -41.51 -0.13 -12.63
C ALA A 609 -42.58 0.23 -11.58
N SER A 610 -42.81 -0.65 -10.60
CA SER A 610 -43.80 -0.44 -9.53
C SER A 610 -43.27 0.56 -8.48
N HIS A 611 -41.96 0.56 -8.22
CA HIS A 611 -41.31 1.53 -7.34
C HIS A 611 -41.08 2.88 -8.06
N HIS A 612 -40.85 2.85 -9.37
CA HIS A 612 -40.63 4.03 -10.22
C HIS A 612 -41.65 4.13 -11.39
N PRO A 613 -42.93 4.44 -11.12
CA PRO A 613 -44.01 4.43 -12.12
C PRO A 613 -43.78 5.27 -13.37
N VAL A 614 -42.98 6.34 -13.28
CA VAL A 614 -42.62 7.19 -14.43
C VAL A 614 -41.89 6.41 -15.53
N THR A 615 -41.23 5.31 -15.18
CA THR A 615 -40.52 4.41 -16.10
C THR A 615 -41.44 3.38 -16.76
N PHE A 616 -42.70 3.26 -16.31
CA PHE A 616 -43.65 2.26 -16.81
C PHE A 616 -43.79 2.27 -18.32
N LYS A 617 -43.89 3.44 -18.97
CA LYS A 617 -44.01 3.53 -20.44
C LYS A 617 -42.83 2.89 -21.15
N ARG A 618 -41.63 3.29 -20.72
CA ARG A 618 -40.36 2.83 -21.26
C ARG A 618 -40.23 1.32 -21.11
N ILE A 619 -40.44 0.82 -19.89
CA ILE A 619 -40.35 -0.61 -19.56
C ILE A 619 -41.41 -1.42 -20.31
N ARG A 620 -42.67 -0.96 -20.33
CA ARG A 620 -43.75 -1.61 -21.06
C ARG A 620 -43.41 -1.74 -22.55
N ARG A 621 -42.88 -0.68 -23.17
CA ARG A 621 -42.45 -0.72 -24.57
C ARG A 621 -41.27 -1.67 -24.77
N PHE A 622 -40.29 -1.64 -23.88
CA PHE A 622 -39.14 -2.52 -23.92
C PHE A 622 -39.56 -3.99 -23.87
N VAL A 623 -40.38 -4.39 -22.90
CA VAL A 623 -40.90 -5.76 -22.75
C VAL A 623 -41.81 -6.15 -23.92
N MET A 624 -42.60 -5.20 -24.46
CA MET A 624 -43.47 -5.45 -25.62
C MET A 624 -42.70 -5.97 -26.83
N ARG A 625 -41.47 -5.49 -27.05
CA ARG A 625 -40.62 -6.00 -28.16
C ARG A 625 -40.39 -7.49 -28.05
N PHE A 626 -40.19 -8.03 -26.86
CA PHE A 626 -39.99 -9.47 -26.67
C PHE A 626 -41.28 -10.28 -26.78
N SER A 627 -42.43 -9.69 -26.43
CA SER A 627 -43.73 -10.33 -26.66
C SER A 627 -44.03 -10.51 -28.16
N VAL A 628 -43.61 -9.55 -29.00
CA VAL A 628 -43.86 -9.56 -30.45
C VAL A 628 -42.75 -10.28 -31.22
N PHE A 629 -41.49 -9.94 -30.94
CA PHE A 629 -40.32 -10.37 -31.72
C PHE A 629 -39.41 -11.36 -30.97
N GLY A 630 -39.81 -11.86 -29.80
CA GLY A 630 -39.01 -12.82 -29.04
C GLY A 630 -38.68 -14.06 -29.85
N LYS A 631 -37.40 -14.47 -29.86
CA LYS A 631 -36.90 -15.58 -30.69
C LYS A 631 -37.54 -16.93 -30.31
N THR A 632 -37.77 -17.17 -29.02
CA THR A 632 -38.30 -18.44 -28.50
C THR A 632 -39.71 -18.27 -27.91
N PRO A 633 -40.54 -19.33 -27.86
CA PRO A 633 -41.84 -19.30 -27.21
C PRO A 633 -41.78 -18.89 -25.73
N GLU A 634 -40.76 -19.35 -25.00
CA GLU A 634 -40.58 -19.09 -23.56
C GLU A 634 -40.39 -17.61 -23.29
N VAL A 635 -39.52 -16.95 -24.07
CA VAL A 635 -39.31 -15.49 -24.00
C VAL A 635 -40.62 -14.74 -24.25
N ARG A 636 -41.42 -15.16 -25.24
CA ARG A 636 -42.70 -14.52 -25.56
C ARG A 636 -43.72 -14.70 -24.42
N VAL A 637 -43.81 -15.89 -23.84
CA VAL A 637 -44.70 -16.18 -22.71
C VAL A 637 -44.33 -15.34 -21.48
N GLU A 638 -43.05 -15.31 -21.11
CA GLU A 638 -42.61 -14.54 -19.95
C GLU A 638 -42.78 -13.03 -20.16
N ALA A 639 -42.54 -12.52 -21.38
CA ALA A 639 -42.81 -11.13 -21.70
C ALA A 639 -44.31 -10.77 -21.59
N VAL A 640 -45.21 -11.66 -22.01
CA VAL A 640 -46.67 -11.44 -21.86
C VAL A 640 -47.08 -11.41 -20.39
N LYS A 641 -46.57 -12.33 -19.58
CA LYS A 641 -46.78 -12.36 -18.13
C LYS A 641 -46.25 -11.08 -17.47
N THR A 642 -45.05 -10.66 -17.82
CA THR A 642 -44.42 -9.41 -17.36
C THR A 642 -45.28 -8.19 -17.69
N LEU A 643 -45.80 -8.08 -18.92
CA LEU A 643 -46.70 -6.98 -19.31
C LEU A 643 -47.99 -6.93 -18.48
N ALA A 644 -48.54 -8.09 -18.12
CA ALA A 644 -49.70 -8.16 -17.24
C ALA A 644 -49.35 -7.69 -15.83
N ASN A 645 -48.20 -8.14 -15.29
CA ASN A 645 -47.73 -7.76 -13.97
C ASN A 645 -47.41 -6.27 -13.88
N LEU A 646 -46.74 -5.68 -14.89
CA LEU A 646 -46.49 -4.24 -14.99
C LEU A 646 -47.79 -3.45 -14.85
N ARG A 647 -48.82 -3.84 -15.62
CA ARG A 647 -50.13 -3.15 -15.58
C ARG A 647 -50.77 -3.24 -14.20
N ASN A 648 -50.70 -4.40 -13.55
CA ASN A 648 -51.24 -4.58 -12.20
C ASN A 648 -50.46 -3.74 -11.19
N GLY A 649 -49.12 -3.76 -11.24
CA GLY A 649 -48.25 -2.95 -10.38
C GLY A 649 -48.52 -1.45 -10.51
N LEU A 650 -48.73 -0.92 -11.72
CA LEU A 650 -49.13 0.48 -11.90
C LEU A 650 -50.49 0.78 -11.25
N ARG A 651 -51.46 -0.12 -11.38
CA ARG A 651 -52.80 0.05 -10.78
C ARG A 651 -52.74 0.00 -9.26
N ASP A 652 -51.95 -0.89 -8.72
CA ASP A 652 -51.73 -1.03 -7.28
C ASP A 652 -51.06 0.23 -6.74
N TRP A 653 -50.05 0.77 -7.45
CA TRP A 653 -49.40 2.04 -7.09
C TRP A 653 -50.34 3.25 -7.18
N LEU A 654 -51.17 3.34 -8.23
CA LEU A 654 -52.21 4.36 -8.34
C LEU A 654 -53.25 4.23 -7.21
N GLY A 655 -53.35 3.06 -6.59
CA GLY A 655 -54.30 2.76 -5.54
C GLY A 655 -55.73 2.59 -6.04
N LYS A 656 -56.63 2.24 -5.10
CA LYS A 656 -58.04 1.97 -5.39
C LYS A 656 -58.69 3.15 -6.10
N ASN A 657 -59.56 2.86 -7.08
CA ASN A 657 -60.40 3.88 -7.69
C ASN A 657 -61.39 4.40 -6.63
N GLN A 658 -61.21 5.65 -6.19
CA GLN A 658 -62.04 6.25 -5.15
C GLN A 658 -63.52 6.18 -5.54
N LYS A 659 -64.38 5.74 -4.62
CA LYS A 659 -65.84 5.68 -4.87
C LYS A 659 -66.49 7.05 -4.67
N PHE A 660 -66.05 7.74 -3.63
CA PHE A 660 -66.56 9.04 -3.20
C PHE A 660 -65.38 9.95 -2.84
N ALA A 661 -65.56 11.24 -3.07
CA ALA A 661 -64.75 12.35 -2.58
C ALA A 661 -65.68 13.36 -1.92
N VAL A 662 -65.14 14.23 -1.06
CA VAL A 662 -65.90 15.31 -0.41
C VAL A 662 -65.48 16.62 -1.03
N ASP A 663 -66.44 17.43 -1.46
CA ASP A 663 -66.15 18.77 -1.95
C ASP A 663 -65.71 19.65 -0.77
N ALA A 664 -64.51 20.22 -0.85
CA ALA A 664 -63.97 21.08 0.20
C ALA A 664 -64.78 22.39 0.41
N GLU A 665 -65.55 22.85 -0.58
CA GLU A 665 -66.33 24.08 -0.50
C GLU A 665 -67.75 23.86 0.01
N THR A 666 -68.39 22.76 -0.42
CA THR A 666 -69.80 22.47 -0.08
C THR A 666 -69.95 21.43 1.02
N GLY A 667 -68.93 20.60 1.27
CA GLY A 667 -68.97 19.47 2.19
C GLY A 667 -69.77 18.26 1.67
N GLU A 668 -70.27 18.29 0.43
CA GLU A 668 -71.07 17.21 -0.14
C GLU A 668 -70.19 16.08 -0.68
N GLU A 669 -70.66 14.83 -0.51
CA GLU A 669 -70.02 13.66 -1.11
C GLU A 669 -70.43 13.50 -2.58
N TYR A 670 -69.47 13.27 -3.46
CA TYR A 670 -69.70 12.99 -4.88
C TYR A 670 -68.78 11.87 -5.39
N GLY A 671 -69.21 11.18 -6.44
CA GLY A 671 -68.49 10.08 -7.07
C GLY A 671 -68.07 10.35 -8.51
N TRP A 672 -67.41 9.36 -9.13
CA TRP A 672 -67.05 9.42 -10.57
C TRP A 672 -68.25 9.57 -11.50
N LYS A 673 -69.48 9.25 -11.04
CA LYS A 673 -70.68 9.44 -11.86
C LYS A 673 -71.09 10.90 -11.96
N ASP A 674 -70.81 11.68 -10.94
CA ASP A 674 -71.25 13.07 -10.79
C ASP A 674 -70.29 14.04 -11.48
N VAL A 675 -69.03 13.62 -11.68
CA VAL A 675 -68.04 14.36 -12.46
C VAL A 675 -68.19 14.19 -13.98
N LEU A 676 -68.99 13.23 -14.46
CA LEU A 676 -69.10 12.87 -15.87
C LEU A 676 -70.26 13.58 -16.60
N THR A 677 -69.92 14.37 -17.59
CA THR A 677 -70.86 15.00 -18.54
C THR A 677 -70.67 14.42 -19.94
N PHE A 678 -71.76 14.10 -20.62
CA PHE A 678 -71.75 13.56 -21.98
C PHE A 678 -72.42 14.55 -22.93
N GLU A 679 -71.80 14.77 -24.09
CA GLU A 679 -72.39 15.52 -25.20
C GLU A 679 -73.66 14.83 -25.71
N GLU A 680 -74.61 15.63 -26.18
CA GLU A 680 -75.83 15.12 -26.81
C GLU A 680 -75.49 14.37 -28.11
N GLY A 681 -76.17 13.25 -28.36
CA GLY A 681 -75.96 12.43 -29.56
C GLY A 681 -74.93 11.30 -29.43
N ILE A 682 -74.34 11.09 -28.25
CA ILE A 682 -73.55 9.88 -27.96
C ILE A 682 -74.48 8.68 -27.80
N ASP A 683 -74.17 7.57 -28.49
CA ASP A 683 -74.91 6.31 -28.42
C ASP A 683 -75.07 5.82 -26.96
N ALA A 684 -76.27 5.31 -26.62
CA ALA A 684 -76.60 4.95 -25.25
C ALA A 684 -75.76 3.77 -24.71
N GLU A 685 -75.42 2.80 -25.57
CA GLU A 685 -74.58 1.66 -25.21
C GLU A 685 -73.13 2.15 -24.97
N ASP A 686 -72.62 2.98 -25.87
CA ASP A 686 -71.27 3.56 -25.75
C ASP A 686 -71.15 4.42 -24.49
N ARG A 687 -72.15 5.26 -24.19
CA ARG A 687 -72.23 6.06 -22.96
C ARG A 687 -72.13 5.18 -21.72
N GLN A 688 -72.88 4.09 -21.69
CA GLN A 688 -72.86 3.18 -20.54
C GLN A 688 -71.53 2.43 -20.41
N ARG A 689 -70.90 2.05 -21.53
CA ARG A 689 -69.57 1.41 -21.55
C ARG A 689 -68.48 2.36 -21.04
N ILE A 690 -68.44 3.61 -21.52
CA ILE A 690 -67.47 4.63 -21.07
C ILE A 690 -67.68 4.94 -19.58
N LYS A 691 -68.93 5.17 -19.16
CA LYS A 691 -69.28 5.39 -17.75
C LYS A 691 -68.81 4.23 -16.87
N ASN A 692 -69.11 3.00 -17.27
CA ASN A 692 -68.66 1.82 -16.54
C ASN A 692 -67.13 1.71 -16.48
N ALA A 693 -66.42 2.02 -17.57
CA ALA A 693 -64.97 1.98 -17.61
C ALA A 693 -64.36 2.98 -16.60
N ILE A 694 -64.81 4.22 -16.58
CA ILE A 694 -64.28 5.28 -15.69
C ILE A 694 -64.66 5.03 -14.23
N VAL A 695 -65.91 4.62 -13.96
CA VAL A 695 -66.39 4.42 -12.59
C VAL A 695 -65.81 3.15 -11.97
N LYS A 696 -65.75 2.04 -12.71
CA LYS A 696 -65.36 0.73 -12.17
C LYS A 696 -63.86 0.47 -12.23
N THR A 697 -63.10 1.21 -13.04
CA THR A 697 -61.67 0.98 -13.25
C THR A 697 -60.88 2.28 -13.21
N PRO A 698 -59.58 2.25 -12.88
CA PRO A 698 -58.75 3.46 -12.86
C PRO A 698 -58.30 3.91 -14.27
N VAL A 699 -58.97 3.49 -15.35
CA VAL A 699 -58.54 3.74 -16.74
C VAL A 699 -58.29 5.22 -17.05
N LEU A 700 -59.12 6.13 -16.53
CA LEU A 700 -58.95 7.57 -16.71
C LEU A 700 -57.70 8.09 -15.99
N ARG A 701 -57.47 7.58 -14.77
CA ARG A 701 -56.31 7.92 -13.94
C ARG A 701 -55.02 7.38 -14.55
N GLU A 702 -55.04 6.13 -15.04
CA GLU A 702 -53.95 5.52 -15.80
C GLU A 702 -53.61 6.33 -17.04
N ALA A 703 -54.63 6.70 -17.84
CA ALA A 703 -54.42 7.44 -19.07
C ALA A 703 -53.81 8.82 -18.78
N ILE A 704 -54.31 9.57 -17.81
CA ILE A 704 -53.72 10.86 -17.44
C ILE A 704 -52.30 10.65 -16.93
N PHE A 705 -52.05 9.70 -16.04
CA PHE A 705 -50.71 9.45 -15.53
C PHE A 705 -49.70 9.15 -16.65
N LEU A 706 -50.08 8.32 -17.62
CA LEU A 706 -49.24 7.98 -18.74
C LEU A 706 -49.09 9.17 -19.71
N PHE A 707 -50.18 9.78 -20.16
CA PHE A 707 -50.11 10.79 -21.22
C PHE A 707 -49.79 12.21 -20.72
N SER A 708 -49.74 12.42 -19.41
CA SER A 708 -49.16 13.60 -18.79
C SER A 708 -47.75 13.29 -18.27
N SER A 709 -46.99 14.32 -17.88
CA SER A 709 -45.68 14.20 -17.24
C SER A 709 -45.77 13.60 -15.81
N GLY A 710 -46.50 12.49 -15.63
CA GLY A 710 -46.65 11.76 -14.37
C GLY A 710 -47.74 12.29 -13.43
N VAL A 711 -48.73 13.03 -13.92
CA VAL A 711 -49.79 13.60 -13.08
C VAL A 711 -50.71 12.49 -12.55
N VAL A 712 -50.84 12.40 -11.23
CA VAL A 712 -51.76 11.46 -10.58
C VAL A 712 -53.11 12.15 -10.39
N LEU A 713 -54.11 11.71 -11.16
CA LEU A 713 -55.50 12.16 -11.00
C LEU A 713 -56.15 11.49 -9.79
N ARG A 714 -56.75 12.31 -8.93
CA ARG A 714 -57.61 11.89 -7.81
C ARG A 714 -59.00 12.50 -7.99
N LEU A 715 -60.03 11.85 -7.44
CA LEU A 715 -61.42 12.26 -7.63
C LEU A 715 -61.72 13.61 -6.95
N ASP A 716 -61.12 13.88 -5.80
CA ASP A 716 -61.19 15.15 -5.06
C ASP A 716 -60.61 16.35 -5.84
N ASN A 717 -59.74 16.09 -6.83
CA ASN A 717 -59.22 17.11 -7.73
C ASN A 717 -60.15 17.45 -8.90
N VAL A 718 -61.26 16.73 -9.08
CA VAL A 718 -62.20 16.90 -10.19
C VAL A 718 -63.56 17.31 -9.64
N LEU A 719 -64.06 18.47 -10.06
CA LEU A 719 -65.38 18.96 -9.66
C LEU A 719 -66.51 18.16 -10.36
N PRO A 720 -67.72 18.12 -9.79
CA PRO A 720 -68.91 17.69 -10.51
C PRO A 720 -69.03 18.35 -11.89
N GLY A 721 -69.31 17.55 -12.93
CA GLY A 721 -69.26 17.97 -14.33
C GLY A 721 -67.88 18.24 -14.94
N GLY A 722 -66.78 18.06 -14.20
CA GLY A 722 -65.41 18.37 -14.62
C GLY A 722 -64.80 17.41 -15.64
N VAL A 723 -65.46 16.30 -16.00
CA VAL A 723 -65.06 15.39 -17.07
C VAL A 723 -66.08 15.43 -18.19
N TRP A 724 -65.70 16.02 -19.33
CA TRP A 724 -66.54 16.11 -20.52
C TRP A 724 -66.21 15.03 -21.53
N VAL A 725 -67.22 14.29 -22.00
CA VAL A 725 -67.08 13.29 -23.06
C VAL A 725 -67.78 13.80 -24.32
N SER A 726 -67.02 14.01 -25.39
CA SER A 726 -67.53 14.48 -26.69
C SER A 726 -67.18 13.50 -27.82
N ASN A 727 -67.97 13.54 -28.89
CA ASN A 727 -67.76 12.65 -30.04
C ASN A 727 -66.66 13.24 -30.95
N LEU A 728 -65.66 12.42 -31.31
CA LEU A 728 -64.67 12.80 -32.33
C LEU A 728 -64.92 12.09 -33.65
N ILE A 729 -65.00 10.76 -33.62
CA ILE A 729 -65.17 9.93 -34.81
C ILE A 729 -66.08 8.77 -34.45
N ALA A 730 -67.26 8.68 -35.08
CA ALA A 730 -68.13 7.52 -34.98
C ALA A 730 -68.06 6.71 -36.29
N LYS A 731 -67.53 5.48 -36.22
CA LYS A 731 -67.62 4.48 -37.29
C LYS A 731 -68.34 3.23 -36.78
N ASN A 732 -68.87 2.43 -37.72
CA ASN A 732 -69.62 1.21 -37.40
C ASN A 732 -68.83 0.24 -36.50
N ASP A 733 -67.52 0.09 -36.74
CA ASP A 733 -66.71 -0.91 -36.02
C ASP A 733 -65.93 -0.32 -34.82
N LYS A 734 -65.70 1.00 -34.82
CA LYS A 734 -64.89 1.69 -33.80
C LYS A 734 -65.33 3.14 -33.65
N SER A 735 -65.56 3.56 -32.42
CA SER A 735 -65.90 4.95 -32.08
C SER A 735 -64.78 5.55 -31.23
N ILE A 736 -64.45 6.82 -31.48
CA ILE A 736 -63.40 7.58 -30.79
C ILE A 736 -64.07 8.77 -30.13
N TYR A 737 -63.90 8.86 -28.83
CA TYR A 737 -64.44 9.92 -27.98
C TYR A 737 -63.30 10.75 -27.41
N ARG A 738 -63.47 12.08 -27.34
CA ARG A 738 -62.58 12.95 -26.57
C ARG A 738 -63.07 12.97 -25.12
N ILE A 739 -62.15 12.84 -24.18
CA ILE A 739 -62.40 13.04 -22.76
C ILE A 739 -61.54 14.20 -22.30
N SER A 740 -62.21 15.30 -21.97
CA SER A 740 -61.61 16.50 -21.42
C SER A 740 -61.80 16.51 -19.91
N VAL A 741 -60.70 16.45 -19.15
CA VAL A 741 -60.70 16.46 -17.69
C VAL A 741 -60.19 17.80 -17.20
N GLN A 742 -61.06 18.57 -16.57
CA GLN A 742 -60.71 19.79 -15.86
C GLN A 742 -60.44 19.46 -14.40
N THR A 743 -59.24 19.76 -13.93
CA THR A 743 -58.87 19.61 -12.51
C THR A 743 -58.86 20.96 -11.80
N ARG A 744 -58.98 20.95 -10.47
CA ARG A 744 -58.88 22.16 -9.64
C ARG A 744 -57.51 22.83 -9.72
N PHE A 745 -56.43 22.03 -9.62
CA PHE A 745 -55.06 22.56 -9.42
C PHE A 745 -54.01 21.97 -10.38
N GLN A 746 -54.35 20.95 -11.16
CA GLN A 746 -53.40 20.21 -12.02
C GLN A 746 -53.57 20.53 -13.52
N GLY A 747 -54.38 21.54 -13.87
CA GLY A 747 -54.67 21.93 -15.25
C GLY A 747 -55.77 21.10 -15.92
N SER A 748 -55.80 21.15 -17.25
CA SER A 748 -56.75 20.44 -18.11
C SER A 748 -56.06 19.35 -18.92
N PHE A 749 -56.67 18.17 -19.01
CA PHE A 749 -56.15 17.04 -19.78
C PHE A 749 -57.14 16.64 -20.87
N ASP A 750 -56.64 16.44 -22.08
CA ASP A 750 -57.40 15.91 -23.20
C ASP A 750 -56.84 14.56 -23.63
N ILE A 751 -57.68 13.53 -23.59
CA ILE A 751 -57.32 12.17 -24.02
C ILE A 751 -58.40 11.59 -24.92
N THR A 752 -58.05 10.63 -25.76
CA THR A 752 -59.01 9.93 -26.61
C THR A 752 -59.33 8.54 -26.10
N PHE A 753 -60.62 8.21 -26.00
CA PHE A 753 -61.10 6.87 -25.70
C PHE A 753 -61.53 6.18 -26.99
N HIS A 754 -60.83 5.11 -27.34
CA HIS A 754 -61.10 4.32 -28.53
C HIS A 754 -61.96 3.11 -28.14
N LEU A 755 -63.25 3.19 -28.41
CA LEU A 755 -64.22 2.15 -28.10
C LEU A 755 -64.42 1.24 -29.32
N ASN A 756 -64.00 0.00 -29.18
CA ASN A 756 -64.23 -1.03 -30.19
C ASN A 756 -65.64 -1.65 -30.02
N LYS A 757 -66.38 -1.76 -31.13
CA LYS A 757 -67.74 -2.31 -31.18
C LYS A 757 -67.73 -3.76 -31.65
N ASN A 758 -67.12 -4.03 -32.81
CA ASN A 758 -67.28 -5.30 -33.51
C ASN A 758 -66.00 -6.14 -33.60
N PHE A 759 -64.80 -5.57 -33.37
CA PHE A 759 -63.57 -6.37 -33.51
C PHE A 759 -63.43 -7.39 -32.37
N PRO A 760 -62.98 -8.63 -32.66
CA PRO A 760 -62.64 -9.60 -31.63
C PRO A 760 -61.57 -9.08 -30.66
N PRO A 761 -61.57 -9.48 -29.38
CA PRO A 761 -60.57 -9.06 -28.41
C PRO A 761 -59.11 -9.32 -28.84
N GLY A 762 -58.86 -10.36 -29.65
CA GLY A 762 -57.53 -10.66 -30.19
C GLY A 762 -57.01 -9.58 -31.14
N VAL A 763 -57.87 -9.05 -32.01
CA VAL A 763 -57.52 -7.98 -32.96
C VAL A 763 -57.19 -6.69 -32.22
N VAL A 764 -57.95 -6.35 -31.18
CA VAL A 764 -57.67 -5.20 -30.31
C VAL A 764 -56.34 -5.37 -29.57
N LYS A 765 -56.05 -6.57 -29.07
CA LYS A 765 -54.76 -6.86 -28.42
C LYS A 765 -53.60 -6.67 -29.39
N GLU A 766 -53.71 -7.15 -30.63
CA GLU A 766 -52.69 -6.93 -31.66
C GLU A 766 -52.53 -5.44 -32.00
N GLU A 767 -53.62 -4.69 -32.20
CA GLU A 767 -53.56 -3.24 -32.42
C GLU A 767 -52.81 -2.53 -31.28
N LEU A 768 -53.11 -2.88 -30.03
CA LEU A 768 -52.45 -2.31 -28.86
C LEU A 768 -50.94 -2.60 -28.83
N LYS A 769 -50.51 -3.81 -29.22
CA LYS A 769 -49.08 -4.15 -29.30
C LYS A 769 -48.35 -3.20 -30.24
N TRP A 770 -48.89 -2.99 -31.44
CA TRP A 770 -48.30 -2.10 -32.44
C TRP A 770 -48.31 -0.64 -31.99
N LEU A 771 -49.39 -0.15 -31.36
CA LEU A 771 -49.45 1.21 -30.82
C LEU A 771 -48.40 1.46 -29.73
N ILE A 772 -48.18 0.50 -28.83
CA ILE A 772 -47.16 0.59 -27.78
C ILE A 772 -45.74 0.59 -28.39
N LEU A 773 -45.52 -0.19 -29.46
CA LEU A 773 -44.22 -0.24 -30.14
C LEU A 773 -43.94 1.04 -30.95
N ALA A 774 -44.98 1.54 -31.63
CA ALA A 774 -44.95 2.67 -32.55
C ALA A 774 -44.83 4.04 -31.85
N GLU A 775 -44.95 4.11 -30.53
CA GLU A 775 -44.74 5.32 -29.73
C GLU A 775 -43.30 5.85 -30.00
N THR A 776 -43.16 6.67 -31.04
CA THR A 776 -41.96 7.43 -31.37
C THR A 776 -41.80 8.51 -30.32
N ASN A 777 -40.57 8.79 -29.90
CA ASN A 777 -40.27 10.06 -29.27
C ASN A 777 -40.65 11.15 -30.30
N LEU A 778 -41.87 11.67 -30.22
CA LEU A 778 -42.16 13.03 -30.62
C LEU A 778 -41.43 13.90 -29.59
N LYS A 779 -40.11 14.02 -29.77
CA LYS A 779 -39.36 15.16 -29.29
C LYS A 779 -39.47 16.25 -30.33
#